data_AF-A0AAW4LAU6-F1
#
_entry.id   AF-A0AAW4LAU6-F1
#
_cell.length_a   1.000
_cell.length_b   1.000
_cell.length_c   1.000
_cell.angle_alpha   90.00
_cell.angle_beta   90.00
_cell.angle_gamma   90.00
#
_symmetry.space_group_name_H-M   'P 1'
#
loop_
_entity.id
_entity.type
_entity.pdbx_description
1 polymer ?
#
loop_
_entity_poly.entity_id
_entity_poly.type
_entity_poly.pdbx_seq_one_letter_code
_entity_poly.pdbx_strand_id
1 'polypeptide(L)'
;MLTLSTVRAKLILVVSLLSFGMVIIGLIGLGSTKRANSGMEDMYNNNLVPVVQITTVRASINAIVRELAFAAIHDPANQVSKLHDHPVTNHTESVEKALGEITKLWTEYEKTIDSPEEKKLADAFNTTKNEFIDKTVSPALDNIKSNNFGVVNELIFKGGTAQAKKAAGDAQLLLEFQLKQAKDLYQSSNASYQKMIGWSVASIIIGVILAVTVGFLIIRSITKSTRSLMETAGHIEKGDLTARCNMRGTDEMSQIAKSFDQIASTFTSSINNLTAIASEVTAAASKVHMSSETLAAGSEQVASETTTVATAGEEMAATSSDIAKNCQLAAESASQASEQANHGSTIIKNSIAVMERIAQRVSESAKTVGSLGEKSEQIGQIIGTIQDIADQTNLLALNAAIEAARAGEQGRGFAVVADEVRALAERTTKATKEIDTMIKSIQQETKTAVSSMEEGVVQVEQGTQEAARSGEAIDSILAQISNLSMQVSQIATAAEEQTATTSEISGNMQRITDVVRQSSQSAHESSVEASHLNTLAESLMADLNKFTIEENVALSLKKAKSAHMIFTGKIRSHLSGATRLDPNNLPTHLTCAFGKWCQGTGKELCGHQQLFREIEGPHAKVHELGKQAVLAFNNGDPRKAHEYCDEMISQSEYLIDMLDRLSNDNVSFLQWNSKYSVNIRQFDDQHKRLVDMVNQLNDSMKTGKGHATLKSILDGLIQYTASHFSDEERVMAQHNYPDLAMHKKAHEELKKTAIDLQNKFNSNSSALSTEVMVFLKDWLINHIQGLDKRYGNYLNGKGVS
;
A
#
# COMPACT_ATOMS: atom_id res chain seq x y z
N MET A 1 40.07 -10.36 29.65
CA MET A 1 38.72 -10.43 30.26
C MET A 1 37.91 -11.46 29.48
N LEU A 2 37.61 -12.61 30.07
CA LEU A 2 36.71 -13.60 29.48
C LEU A 2 35.32 -12.98 29.35
N THR A 3 34.92 -12.58 28.15
CA THR A 3 33.55 -12.10 27.87
C THR A 3 32.61 -13.30 27.86
N LEU A 4 32.17 -13.71 29.06
CA LEU A 4 31.08 -14.67 29.19
C LEU A 4 29.86 -14.10 28.47
N SER A 5 29.40 -14.83 27.46
CA SER A 5 28.40 -14.37 26.50
C SER A 5 26.98 -14.31 27.04
N THR A 6 26.70 -14.88 28.23
CA THR A 6 25.34 -14.94 28.79
C THR A 6 25.31 -14.56 30.26
N VAL A 7 24.16 -14.04 30.71
CA VAL A 7 23.89 -13.78 32.14
C VAL A 7 23.99 -15.10 32.92
N ARG A 8 23.50 -16.20 32.34
CA ARG A 8 23.63 -17.55 32.91
C ARG A 8 25.09 -17.92 33.15
N ALA A 9 25.97 -17.73 32.16
CA ALA A 9 27.38 -18.07 32.30
C ALA A 9 28.09 -17.21 33.35
N LYS A 10 27.73 -15.92 33.45
CA LYS A 10 28.23 -15.02 34.51
C LYS A 10 27.84 -15.51 35.91
N LEU A 11 26.59 -15.94 36.11
CA LEU A 11 26.11 -16.48 37.39
C LEU A 11 26.75 -17.82 37.74
N ILE A 12 26.87 -18.73 36.78
CA ILE A 12 27.55 -20.02 36.98
C ILE A 12 29.01 -19.80 37.37
N LEU A 13 29.73 -18.86 36.73
CA LEU A 13 31.11 -18.57 37.08
C LEU A 13 31.25 -18.14 38.54
N VAL A 14 30.37 -17.26 39.04
CA VAL A 14 30.39 -16.82 40.45
C VAL A 14 30.19 -17.99 41.39
N VAL A 15 29.15 -18.80 41.16
CA VAL A 15 28.85 -19.95 42.02
C VAL A 15 30.02 -20.95 42.01
N SER A 16 30.60 -21.22 40.84
CA SER A 16 31.77 -22.10 40.71
C SER A 16 33.01 -21.57 41.40
N LEU A 17 33.32 -20.26 41.27
CA LEU A 17 34.46 -19.63 41.96
C LEU A 17 34.30 -19.66 43.48
N LEU A 18 33.11 -19.36 43.98
CA LEU A 18 32.80 -19.41 45.42
C LEU A 18 32.91 -20.84 45.96
N SER A 19 32.34 -21.81 45.25
CA SER A 19 32.39 -23.23 45.63
C SER A 19 33.83 -23.74 45.63
N PHE A 20 34.62 -23.38 44.62
CA PHE A 20 36.03 -23.73 44.54
C PHE A 20 36.85 -23.10 45.68
N GLY A 21 36.58 -21.84 46.01
CA GLY A 21 37.18 -21.16 47.16
C GLY A 21 36.88 -21.85 48.49
N MET A 22 35.62 -22.29 48.70
CA MET A 22 35.24 -23.07 49.88
C MET A 22 36.00 -24.39 49.98
N VAL A 23 36.17 -25.10 48.87
CA VAL A 23 36.95 -26.35 48.84
C VAL A 23 38.40 -26.10 49.23
N ILE A 24 39.03 -25.04 48.70
CA ILE A 24 40.42 -24.69 49.06
C ILE A 24 40.55 -24.38 50.55
N ILE A 25 39.66 -23.54 51.09
CA ILE A 25 39.68 -23.17 52.51
C ILE A 25 39.46 -24.43 53.39
N GLY A 26 38.54 -25.31 52.99
CA GLY A 26 38.30 -26.59 53.66
C GLY A 26 39.52 -27.50 53.66
N LEU A 27 40.21 -27.65 52.52
CA LEU A 27 41.43 -28.46 52.41
C LEU A 27 42.57 -27.92 53.27
N ILE A 28 42.75 -26.59 53.33
CA ILE A 28 43.72 -25.93 54.22
C ILE A 28 43.38 -26.22 55.68
N GLY A 29 42.10 -26.09 56.07
CA GLY A 29 41.62 -26.36 57.43
C GLY A 29 41.79 -27.82 57.87
N LEU A 30 41.53 -28.78 56.97
CA LEU A 30 41.74 -30.20 57.25
C LEU A 30 43.23 -30.54 57.40
N GLY A 31 44.08 -30.03 56.49
CA GLY A 31 45.53 -30.22 56.57
C GLY A 31 46.12 -29.59 57.83
N SER A 32 45.59 -28.44 58.24
CA SER A 32 45.88 -27.76 59.50
C SER A 32 45.62 -28.65 60.70
N THR A 33 44.39 -29.16 60.79
CA THR A 33 43.93 -29.98 61.91
C THR A 33 44.75 -31.26 62.02
N LYS A 34 45.09 -31.90 60.89
CA LYS A 34 45.94 -33.10 60.86
C LYS A 34 47.34 -32.86 61.42
N ARG A 35 47.99 -31.74 61.08
CA ARG A 35 49.33 -31.40 61.60
C ARG A 35 49.30 -31.10 63.10
N ALA A 36 48.29 -30.35 63.55
CA ALA A 36 48.12 -30.06 64.97
C ALA A 36 47.92 -31.35 65.79
N ASN A 37 47.11 -32.29 65.28
CA ASN A 37 46.91 -33.58 65.93
C ASN A 37 48.21 -34.41 66.00
N SER A 38 48.98 -34.48 64.91
CA SER A 38 50.27 -35.19 64.88
C SER A 38 51.27 -34.62 65.88
N GLY A 39 51.39 -33.28 65.96
CA GLY A 39 52.30 -32.66 66.93
C GLY A 39 51.88 -32.89 68.39
N MET A 40 50.57 -33.06 68.64
CA MET A 40 50.07 -33.41 69.98
C MET A 40 50.34 -34.87 70.34
N GLU A 41 50.26 -35.77 69.36
CA GLU A 41 50.63 -37.18 69.51
C GLU A 41 52.12 -37.34 69.82
N ASP A 42 53.00 -36.63 69.11
CA ASP A 42 54.45 -36.62 69.36
C ASP A 42 54.77 -36.11 70.77
N MET A 43 54.17 -34.98 71.19
CA MET A 43 54.36 -34.42 72.53
C MET A 43 53.93 -35.39 73.64
N TYR A 44 52.87 -36.16 73.41
CA TYR A 44 52.38 -37.14 74.38
C TYR A 44 53.30 -38.38 74.47
N ASN A 45 53.57 -39.04 73.34
CA ASN A 45 54.30 -40.31 73.29
C ASN A 45 55.80 -40.15 73.49
N ASN A 46 56.43 -39.13 72.92
CA ASN A 46 57.89 -39.00 72.85
C ASN A 46 58.47 -38.06 73.90
N ASN A 47 57.64 -37.32 74.65
CA ASN A 47 58.12 -36.42 75.69
C ASN A 47 57.40 -36.61 77.04
N LEU A 48 56.06 -36.54 77.09
CA LEU A 48 55.34 -36.61 78.36
C LEU A 48 55.47 -37.98 79.04
N VAL A 49 55.31 -39.08 78.28
CA VAL A 49 55.49 -40.44 78.81
C VAL A 49 56.93 -40.68 79.30
N PRO A 50 57.99 -40.35 78.54
CA PRO A 50 59.38 -40.34 79.02
C PRO A 50 59.63 -39.55 80.29
N VAL A 51 59.06 -38.33 80.41
CA VAL A 51 59.15 -37.52 81.64
C VAL A 51 58.62 -38.29 82.85
N VAL A 52 57.47 -38.95 82.71
CA VAL A 52 56.89 -39.78 83.79
C VAL A 52 57.78 -40.99 84.10
N GLN A 53 58.30 -41.67 83.07
CA GLN A 53 59.20 -42.83 83.22
C GLN A 53 60.48 -42.45 83.97
N ILE A 54 61.21 -41.42 83.51
CA ILE A 54 62.46 -40.95 84.13
C ILE A 54 62.22 -40.49 85.57
N THR A 55 61.14 -39.74 85.80
CA THR A 55 60.79 -39.25 87.16
C THR A 55 60.54 -40.41 88.11
N THR A 56 59.85 -41.45 87.65
CA THR A 56 59.57 -42.65 88.44
C THR A 56 60.84 -43.45 88.70
N VAL A 57 61.68 -43.68 87.69
CA VAL A 57 62.99 -44.34 87.82
C VAL A 57 63.87 -43.63 88.87
N ARG A 58 63.93 -42.29 88.80
CA ARG A 58 64.66 -41.47 89.77
C ARG A 58 64.09 -41.63 91.19
N ALA A 59 62.76 -41.65 91.33
CA ALA A 59 62.10 -41.87 92.63
C ALA A 59 62.40 -43.27 93.19
N SER A 60 62.42 -44.30 92.34
CA SER A 60 62.74 -45.68 92.71
C SER A 60 64.19 -45.85 93.15
N ILE A 61 65.16 -45.16 92.53
CA ILE A 61 66.56 -45.15 92.99
C ILE A 61 66.65 -44.61 94.44
N ASN A 62 65.99 -43.48 94.71
CA ASN A 62 65.95 -42.91 96.05
C ASN A 62 65.22 -43.81 97.05
N ALA A 63 64.16 -44.51 96.60
CA ALA A 63 63.45 -45.49 97.41
C ALA A 63 64.36 -46.66 97.80
N ILE A 64 65.15 -47.21 96.86
CA ILE A 64 66.07 -48.32 97.14
C ILE A 64 67.04 -47.98 98.26
N VAL A 65 67.67 -46.81 98.24
CA VAL A 65 68.60 -46.40 99.31
C VAL A 65 67.89 -46.34 100.66
N ARG A 66 66.67 -45.79 100.69
CA ARG A 66 65.86 -45.70 101.91
C ARG A 66 65.51 -47.09 102.44
N GLU A 67 65.03 -47.99 101.58
CA GLU A 67 64.66 -49.35 101.97
C GLU A 67 65.88 -50.17 102.43
N LEU A 68 67.03 -50.03 101.77
CA LEU A 68 68.27 -50.67 102.22
C LEU A 68 68.73 -50.12 103.57
N ALA A 69 68.59 -48.81 103.81
CA ALA A 69 68.94 -48.20 105.09
C ALA A 69 68.01 -48.68 106.21
N PHE A 70 66.71 -48.84 105.94
CA PHE A 70 65.78 -49.44 106.89
C PHE A 70 66.03 -50.94 107.09
N ALA A 71 66.37 -51.68 106.04
CA ALA A 71 66.78 -53.08 106.16
C ALA A 71 67.98 -53.24 107.12
N ALA A 72 68.93 -52.31 107.08
CA ALA A 72 70.09 -52.31 107.97
C ALA A 72 69.75 -52.06 109.46
N ILE A 73 68.57 -51.51 109.78
CA ILE A 73 68.11 -51.34 111.17
C ILE A 73 67.78 -52.69 111.82
N HIS A 74 67.48 -53.74 111.04
CA HIS A 74 67.21 -55.08 111.56
C HIS A 74 68.44 -55.78 112.15
N ASP A 75 69.62 -55.16 112.15
CA ASP A 75 70.80 -55.65 112.85
C ASP A 75 70.47 -55.96 114.33
N PRO A 76 70.60 -57.23 114.79
CA PRO A 76 70.35 -57.60 116.18
C PRO A 76 71.24 -56.84 117.18
N ALA A 77 72.39 -56.32 116.75
CA ALA A 77 73.28 -55.49 117.56
C ALA A 77 72.79 -54.05 117.73
N ASN A 78 71.83 -53.60 116.93
CA ASN A 78 71.27 -52.26 116.99
C ASN A 78 70.10 -52.19 117.98
N GLN A 79 70.18 -51.30 118.98
CA GLN A 79 69.10 -51.12 119.97
C GLN A 79 67.75 -50.74 119.34
N VAL A 80 67.78 -50.07 118.17
CA VAL A 80 66.59 -49.61 117.45
C VAL A 80 65.90 -50.75 116.68
N SER A 81 66.57 -51.88 116.45
CA SER A 81 66.00 -53.05 115.77
C SER A 81 64.70 -53.55 116.42
N LYS A 82 64.62 -53.47 117.76
CA LYS A 82 63.42 -53.87 118.54
C LYS A 82 62.19 -52.97 118.31
N LEU A 83 62.38 -51.75 117.80
CA LEU A 83 61.30 -50.82 117.45
C LEU A 83 60.82 -51.02 116.01
N HIS A 84 61.50 -51.86 115.23
CA HIS A 84 61.26 -52.10 113.82
C HIS A 84 60.69 -53.52 113.61
N ASP A 85 59.49 -53.74 114.17
CA ASP A 85 58.84 -55.04 114.32
C ASP A 85 58.08 -55.48 113.04
N HIS A 86 58.84 -55.87 112.02
CA HIS A 86 58.34 -56.62 110.87
C HIS A 86 59.48 -57.43 110.23
N PRO A 87 59.19 -58.39 109.33
CA PRO A 87 60.24 -59.12 108.61
C PRO A 87 61.11 -58.18 107.76
N VAL A 88 62.43 -58.40 107.78
CA VAL A 88 63.37 -57.68 106.89
C VAL A 88 63.06 -57.91 105.41
N THR A 89 62.35 -59.01 105.09
CA THR A 89 61.90 -59.34 103.74
C THR A 89 60.99 -58.27 103.14
N ASN A 90 60.23 -57.53 103.95
CA ASN A 90 59.40 -56.42 103.47
C ASN A 90 60.24 -55.33 102.77
N HIS A 91 61.45 -55.08 103.27
CA HIS A 91 62.38 -54.13 102.64
C HIS A 91 63.07 -54.72 101.42
N THR A 92 63.52 -55.98 101.49
CA THR A 92 64.15 -56.62 100.32
C THR A 92 63.18 -56.79 99.16
N GLU A 93 61.92 -57.14 99.42
CA GLU A 93 60.85 -57.19 98.40
C GLU A 93 60.55 -55.81 97.81
N SER A 94 60.56 -54.76 98.64
CA SER A 94 60.38 -53.37 98.17
C SER A 94 61.54 -52.92 97.28
N VAL A 95 62.78 -53.29 97.62
CA VAL A 95 63.97 -53.06 96.78
C VAL A 95 63.88 -53.85 95.47
N GLU A 96 63.54 -55.14 95.53
CA GLU A 96 63.38 -56.00 94.35
C GLU A 96 62.26 -55.47 93.42
N LYS A 97 61.14 -55.01 93.98
CA LYS A 97 60.07 -54.34 93.23
C LYS A 97 60.55 -53.04 92.58
N ALA A 98 61.26 -52.19 93.32
CA ALA A 98 61.80 -50.94 92.78
C ALA A 98 62.83 -51.19 91.67
N LEU A 99 63.66 -52.23 91.77
CA LEU A 99 64.56 -52.68 90.70
C LEU A 99 63.79 -53.17 89.47
N GLY A 100 62.72 -53.95 89.68
CA GLY A 100 61.83 -54.40 88.59
C GLY A 100 61.15 -53.23 87.87
N GLU A 101 60.67 -52.24 88.61
CA GLU A 101 60.09 -51.01 88.06
C GLU A 101 61.12 -50.18 87.30
N ILE A 102 62.33 -50.01 87.84
CA ILE A 102 63.43 -49.32 87.15
C ILE A 102 63.73 -50.03 85.83
N THR A 103 63.93 -51.35 85.84
CA THR A 103 64.24 -52.12 84.63
C THR A 103 63.13 -51.96 83.59
N LYS A 104 61.87 -52.16 83.97
CA LYS A 104 60.74 -52.05 83.04
C LYS A 104 60.63 -50.66 82.42
N LEU A 105 60.58 -49.62 83.24
CA LEU A 105 60.38 -48.25 82.78
C LEU A 105 61.59 -47.73 82.00
N TRP A 106 62.79 -48.13 82.40
CA TRP A 106 64.01 -47.75 81.70
C TRP A 106 64.10 -48.42 80.32
N THR A 107 63.73 -49.69 80.18
CA THR A 107 63.68 -50.37 78.87
C THR A 107 62.60 -49.77 77.95
N GLU A 108 61.48 -49.30 78.50
CA GLU A 108 60.47 -48.58 77.71
C GLU A 108 60.98 -47.20 77.28
N TYR A 109 61.65 -46.46 78.17
CA TYR A 109 62.27 -45.17 77.87
C TYR A 109 63.40 -45.27 76.84
N GLU A 110 64.23 -46.31 76.89
CA GLU A 110 65.32 -46.51 75.91
C GLU A 110 64.81 -46.60 74.46
N LYS A 111 63.54 -47.00 74.26
CA LYS A 111 62.91 -47.05 72.92
C LYS A 111 62.52 -45.67 72.39
N THR A 112 62.40 -44.67 73.26
CA THR A 112 62.00 -43.31 72.90
C THR A 112 63.20 -42.39 72.65
N ILE A 113 64.43 -42.88 72.87
CA ILE A 113 65.65 -42.10 72.65
C ILE A 113 65.82 -41.85 71.15
N ASP A 114 65.73 -40.58 70.76
CA ASP A 114 65.75 -40.18 69.34
C ASP A 114 66.88 -39.22 68.97
N SER A 115 67.64 -38.72 69.96
CA SER A 115 68.69 -37.72 69.74
C SER A 115 70.07 -38.16 70.27
N PRO A 116 71.17 -37.73 69.61
CA PRO A 116 72.53 -38.05 70.09
C PRO A 116 72.85 -37.49 71.48
N GLU A 117 72.24 -36.34 71.84
CA GLU A 117 72.42 -35.69 73.14
C GLU A 117 71.70 -36.48 74.25
N GLU A 118 70.45 -36.90 73.99
CA GLU A 118 69.70 -37.76 74.91
C GLU A 118 70.40 -39.08 75.13
N LYS A 119 70.86 -39.72 74.05
CA LYS A 119 71.60 -40.99 74.14
C LYS A 119 72.82 -40.88 75.03
N LYS A 120 73.59 -39.79 74.92
CA LYS A 120 74.76 -39.54 75.78
C LYS A 120 74.37 -39.43 77.26
N LEU A 121 73.28 -38.74 77.57
CA LEU A 121 72.76 -38.62 78.94
C LEU A 121 72.23 -39.98 79.45
N ALA A 122 71.59 -40.77 78.59
CA ALA A 122 71.07 -42.09 78.91
C ALA A 122 72.20 -43.08 79.18
N ASP A 123 73.29 -43.04 78.39
CA ASP A 123 74.50 -43.83 78.60
C ASP A 123 75.20 -43.47 79.92
N ALA A 124 75.24 -42.17 80.27
CA ALA A 124 75.77 -41.70 81.55
C ALA A 124 74.93 -42.24 82.73
N PHE A 125 73.61 -42.11 82.64
CA PHE A 125 72.70 -42.67 83.64
C PHE A 125 72.81 -44.20 83.74
N ASN A 126 72.89 -44.92 82.61
CA ASN A 126 73.08 -46.36 82.60
C ASN A 126 74.34 -46.77 83.35
N THR A 127 75.44 -46.04 83.14
CA THR A 127 76.71 -46.27 83.83
C THR A 127 76.57 -46.10 85.33
N THR A 128 75.96 -44.99 85.78
CA THR A 128 75.84 -44.68 87.21
C THR A 128 74.76 -45.50 87.92
N LYS A 129 73.66 -45.82 87.24
CA LYS A 129 72.63 -46.77 87.68
C LYS A 129 73.22 -48.16 87.88
N ASN A 130 73.91 -48.71 86.88
CA ASN A 130 74.50 -50.04 86.99
C ASN A 130 75.59 -50.07 88.06
N GLU A 131 76.41 -49.02 88.15
CA GLU A 131 77.40 -48.90 89.24
C GLU A 131 76.73 -48.90 90.63
N PHE A 132 75.61 -48.19 90.80
CA PHE A 132 74.81 -48.21 92.02
C PHE A 132 74.23 -49.61 92.31
N ILE A 133 73.67 -50.27 91.31
CA ILE A 133 73.08 -51.60 91.45
C ILE A 133 74.17 -52.63 91.81
N ASP A 134 75.25 -52.69 91.04
CA ASP A 134 76.27 -53.74 91.15
C ASP A 134 77.17 -53.58 92.38
N LYS A 135 77.50 -52.34 92.77
CA LYS A 135 78.40 -52.08 93.90
C LYS A 135 77.67 -51.87 95.23
N THR A 136 76.40 -51.45 95.20
CA THR A 136 75.64 -51.20 96.43
C THR A 136 74.45 -52.12 96.56
N VAL A 137 73.52 -52.13 95.60
CA VAL A 137 72.23 -52.80 95.79
C VAL A 137 72.36 -54.32 95.87
N SER A 138 73.02 -54.96 94.89
CA SER A 138 73.19 -56.41 94.87
C SER A 138 74.00 -56.92 96.07
N PRO A 139 75.17 -56.34 96.41
CA PRO A 139 75.91 -56.75 97.60
C PRO A 139 75.15 -56.49 98.90
N ALA A 140 74.36 -55.41 98.98
CA ALA A 140 73.53 -55.14 100.15
C ALA A 140 72.43 -56.19 100.31
N LEU A 141 71.72 -56.56 99.24
CA LEU A 141 70.71 -57.61 99.28
C LEU A 141 71.30 -58.97 99.69
N ASP A 142 72.46 -59.34 99.16
CA ASP A 142 73.14 -60.60 99.49
C ASP A 142 73.60 -60.64 100.96
N ASN A 143 74.09 -59.51 101.49
CA ASN A 143 74.48 -59.40 102.90
C ASN A 143 73.27 -59.34 103.84
N ILE A 144 72.14 -58.74 103.44
CA ILE A 144 70.88 -58.81 104.19
C ILE A 144 70.42 -60.27 104.29
N LYS A 145 70.45 -61.03 103.18
CA LYS A 145 70.08 -62.47 103.16
C LYS A 145 71.01 -63.32 104.04
N SER A 146 72.27 -62.90 104.19
CA SER A 146 73.28 -63.56 105.02
C SER A 146 73.34 -63.03 106.47
N ASN A 147 72.37 -62.19 106.89
CA ASN A 147 72.32 -61.53 108.21
C ASN A 147 73.55 -60.67 108.58
N ASN A 148 74.28 -60.15 107.58
CA ASN A 148 75.49 -59.34 107.77
C ASN A 148 75.20 -57.83 107.61
N PHE A 149 74.43 -57.27 108.53
CA PHE A 149 73.91 -55.89 108.45
C PHE A 149 74.98 -54.79 108.63
N GLY A 150 76.09 -55.07 109.33
CA GLY A 150 77.19 -54.13 109.45
C GLY A 150 77.81 -53.74 108.11
N VAL A 151 77.95 -54.73 107.20
CA VAL A 151 78.45 -54.52 105.83
C VAL A 151 77.42 -53.74 105.00
N VAL A 152 76.12 -53.96 105.22
CA VAL A 152 75.03 -53.22 104.55
C VAL A 152 75.11 -51.73 104.89
N ASN A 153 75.29 -51.40 106.17
CA ASN A 153 75.49 -50.01 106.61
C ASN A 153 76.75 -49.39 105.97
N GLU A 154 77.85 -50.13 105.89
CA GLU A 154 79.07 -49.64 105.23
C GLU A 154 78.84 -49.39 103.74
N LEU A 155 78.21 -50.32 103.02
CA LEU A 155 77.88 -50.19 101.59
C LEU A 155 77.00 -48.96 101.31
N ILE A 156 75.99 -48.71 102.15
CA ILE A 156 75.09 -47.57 101.99
C ILE A 156 75.82 -46.25 102.32
N PHE A 157 76.46 -46.16 103.49
CA PHE A 157 76.95 -44.88 104.01
C PHE A 157 78.35 -44.49 103.53
N LYS A 158 79.25 -45.43 103.18
CA LYS A 158 80.56 -45.11 102.61
C LYS A 158 80.56 -44.90 101.08
N GLY A 159 79.50 -45.28 100.37
CA GLY A 159 79.47 -45.13 98.91
C GLY A 159 78.08 -45.14 98.25
N GLY A 160 77.15 -45.95 98.75
CA GLY A 160 75.84 -46.16 98.14
C GLY A 160 74.97 -44.92 98.03
N THR A 161 74.95 -44.07 99.05
CA THR A 161 74.24 -42.77 99.02
C THR A 161 74.82 -41.83 97.95
N ALA A 162 76.14 -41.81 97.77
CA ALA A 162 76.80 -41.01 96.75
C ALA A 162 76.53 -41.56 95.33
N GLN A 163 76.56 -42.88 95.15
CA GLN A 163 76.23 -43.54 93.88
C GLN A 163 74.77 -43.30 93.48
N ALA A 164 73.83 -43.47 94.40
CA ALA A 164 72.42 -43.18 94.16
C ALA A 164 72.17 -41.71 93.83
N LYS A 165 72.82 -40.79 94.56
CA LYS A 165 72.74 -39.35 94.26
C LYS A 165 73.25 -39.03 92.86
N LYS A 166 74.33 -39.70 92.42
CA LYS A 166 74.89 -39.55 91.07
C LYS A 166 73.92 -40.08 90.01
N ALA A 167 73.39 -41.29 90.19
CA ALA A 167 72.39 -41.87 89.27
C ALA A 167 71.09 -41.05 89.23
N ALA A 168 70.59 -40.59 90.38
CA ALA A 168 69.44 -39.69 90.43
C ALA A 168 69.73 -38.32 89.80
N GLY A 169 70.98 -37.84 89.86
CA GLY A 169 71.45 -36.63 89.19
C GLY A 169 71.50 -36.79 87.66
N ASP A 170 71.98 -37.92 87.16
CA ASP A 170 71.98 -38.20 85.71
C ASP A 170 70.53 -38.37 85.18
N ALA A 171 69.65 -39.02 85.95
CA ALA A 171 68.22 -39.05 85.65
C ALA A 171 67.58 -37.65 85.66
N GLN A 172 68.03 -36.76 86.54
CA GLN A 172 67.57 -35.37 86.57
C GLN A 172 68.00 -34.60 85.31
N LEU A 173 69.22 -34.81 84.81
CA LEU A 173 69.67 -34.19 83.57
C LEU A 173 68.86 -34.69 82.35
N LEU A 174 68.51 -35.98 82.32
CA LEU A 174 67.60 -36.53 81.31
C LEU A 174 66.19 -35.93 81.37
N LEU A 175 65.66 -35.77 82.59
CA LEU A 175 64.37 -35.12 82.81
C LEU A 175 64.38 -33.67 82.32
N GLU A 176 65.43 -32.91 82.62
CA GLU A 176 65.60 -31.53 82.15
C GLU A 176 65.69 -31.45 80.63
N PHE A 177 66.40 -32.40 80.01
CA PHE A 177 66.47 -32.51 78.55
C PHE A 177 65.10 -32.78 77.92
N GLN A 178 64.34 -33.74 78.46
CA GLN A 178 63.00 -34.06 77.98
C GLN A 178 62.00 -32.90 78.15
N LEU A 179 62.07 -32.16 79.26
CA LEU A 179 61.29 -30.94 79.47
C LEU A 179 61.67 -29.82 78.49
N LYS A 180 62.95 -29.70 78.14
CA LYS A 180 63.42 -28.74 77.14
C LYS A 180 62.91 -29.10 75.74
N GLN A 181 63.04 -30.36 75.32
CA GLN A 181 62.48 -30.83 74.04
C GLN A 181 60.98 -30.57 73.93
N ALA A 182 60.20 -30.91 74.97
CA ALA A 182 58.76 -30.67 74.99
C ALA A 182 58.42 -29.18 74.81
N LYS A 183 59.21 -28.29 75.45
CA LYS A 183 59.05 -26.84 75.34
C LYS A 183 59.38 -26.33 73.92
N ASP A 184 60.47 -26.80 73.33
CA ASP A 184 60.89 -26.40 71.97
C ASP A 184 59.85 -26.87 70.93
N LEU A 185 59.33 -28.09 71.08
CA LEU A 185 58.26 -28.63 70.24
C LEU A 185 56.97 -27.83 70.37
N TYR A 186 56.57 -27.45 71.59
CA TYR A 186 55.42 -26.58 71.84
C TYR A 186 55.59 -25.21 71.16
N GLN A 187 56.75 -24.56 71.29
CA GLN A 187 57.01 -23.25 70.67
C GLN A 187 56.98 -23.33 69.13
N SER A 188 57.59 -24.36 68.56
CA SER A 188 57.56 -24.68 67.13
C SER A 188 56.13 -24.89 66.61
N SER A 189 55.35 -25.69 67.34
CA SER A 189 53.95 -26.00 67.02
C SER A 189 53.07 -24.75 67.11
N ASN A 190 53.25 -23.93 68.15
CA ASN A 190 52.52 -22.67 68.32
C ASN A 190 52.87 -21.64 67.22
N ALA A 191 54.14 -21.50 66.84
CA ALA A 191 54.55 -20.63 65.74
C ALA A 191 53.94 -21.07 64.40
N SER A 192 53.89 -22.38 64.16
CA SER A 192 53.26 -22.97 62.97
C SER A 192 51.74 -22.74 62.96
N TYR A 193 51.09 -22.89 64.11
CA TYR A 193 49.67 -22.60 64.30
C TYR A 193 49.32 -21.14 63.99
N GLN A 194 50.10 -20.17 64.52
CA GLN A 194 49.87 -18.74 64.26
C GLN A 194 50.01 -18.38 62.78
N LYS A 195 51.06 -18.89 62.11
CA LYS A 195 51.21 -18.71 60.66
C LYS A 195 50.01 -19.26 59.89
N MET A 196 49.50 -20.41 60.32
CA MET A 196 48.41 -21.09 59.65
C MET A 196 47.05 -20.40 59.83
N ILE A 197 46.77 -19.85 61.02
CA ILE A 197 45.63 -18.96 61.22
C ILE A 197 45.74 -17.74 60.32
N GLY A 198 46.92 -17.12 60.26
CA GLY A 198 47.16 -15.97 59.38
C GLY A 198 46.83 -16.26 57.91
N TRP A 199 47.32 -17.38 57.37
CA TRP A 199 46.98 -17.82 56.00
C TRP A 199 45.50 -18.14 55.81
N SER A 200 44.86 -18.76 56.80
CA SER A 200 43.43 -19.08 56.74
C SER A 200 42.58 -17.81 56.69
N VAL A 201 42.85 -16.84 57.57
CA VAL A 201 42.18 -15.53 57.60
C VAL A 201 42.41 -14.76 56.30
N ALA A 202 43.66 -14.72 55.80
CA ALA A 202 43.99 -14.04 54.55
C ALA A 202 43.22 -14.63 53.35
N SER A 203 43.12 -15.97 53.26
CA SER A 203 42.38 -16.63 52.17
C SER A 203 40.88 -16.34 52.21
N ILE A 204 40.28 -16.28 53.42
CA ILE A 204 38.87 -15.89 53.60
C ILE A 204 38.64 -14.44 53.14
N ILE A 205 39.50 -13.51 53.57
CA ILE A 205 39.38 -12.09 53.19
C ILE A 205 39.48 -11.93 51.68
N ILE A 206 40.47 -12.58 51.04
CA ILE A 206 40.63 -12.54 49.57
C ILE A 206 39.40 -13.13 48.88
N GLY A 207 38.87 -14.25 49.37
CA GLY A 207 37.66 -14.88 48.84
C GLY A 207 36.44 -13.95 48.90
N VAL A 208 36.24 -13.25 50.02
CA VAL A 208 35.15 -12.28 50.20
C VAL A 208 35.32 -11.07 49.29
N ILE A 209 36.53 -10.50 49.20
CA ILE A 209 36.80 -9.35 48.31
C ILE A 209 36.53 -9.72 46.85
N LEU A 210 36.99 -10.90 46.42
CA LEU A 210 36.74 -11.40 45.06
C LEU A 210 35.25 -11.60 44.80
N ALA A 211 34.52 -12.20 45.75
CA ALA A 211 33.08 -12.41 45.68
C ALA A 211 32.31 -11.10 45.51
N VAL A 212 32.60 -10.11 46.36
CA VAL A 212 31.96 -8.79 46.33
C VAL A 212 32.30 -8.06 45.03
N THR A 213 33.55 -8.12 44.57
CA THR A 213 33.99 -7.45 43.34
C THR A 213 33.28 -8.04 42.12
N VAL A 214 33.29 -9.36 41.96
CA VAL A 214 32.63 -10.01 40.82
C VAL A 214 31.11 -9.83 40.88
N GLY A 215 30.51 -9.95 42.06
CA GLY A 215 29.09 -9.69 42.29
C GLY A 215 28.69 -8.27 41.90
N PHE A 216 29.46 -7.26 42.34
CA PHE A 216 29.24 -5.87 42.01
C PHE A 216 29.32 -5.61 40.49
N LEU A 217 30.30 -6.20 39.80
CA LEU A 217 30.45 -6.05 38.34
C LEU A 217 29.27 -6.63 37.57
N ILE A 218 28.77 -7.81 37.98
CA ILE A 218 27.60 -8.45 37.35
C ILE A 218 26.33 -7.65 37.63
N ILE A 219 26.08 -7.25 38.88
CA ILE A 219 24.93 -6.41 39.27
C ILE A 219 24.94 -5.11 38.48
N ARG A 220 26.09 -4.44 38.40
CA ARG A 220 26.23 -3.19 37.63
C ARG A 220 25.95 -3.41 36.14
N SER A 221 26.42 -4.51 35.55
CA SER A 221 26.16 -4.86 34.16
C SER A 221 24.66 -5.07 33.89
N ILE A 222 23.98 -5.85 34.73
CA ILE A 222 22.55 -6.16 34.56
C ILE A 222 21.68 -4.93 34.81
N THR A 223 21.99 -4.16 35.86
CA THR A 223 21.23 -2.95 36.24
C THR A 223 21.34 -1.87 35.16
N LYS A 224 22.52 -1.68 34.55
CA LYS A 224 22.69 -0.75 33.44
C LYS A 224 21.87 -1.17 32.21
N SER A 225 21.93 -2.45 31.85
CA SER A 225 21.18 -3.02 30.73
C SER A 225 19.66 -2.89 30.90
N THR A 226 19.15 -3.27 32.07
CA THR A 226 17.72 -3.17 32.38
C THR A 226 17.21 -1.74 32.42
N ARG A 227 17.99 -0.81 33.00
CA ARG A 227 17.64 0.62 32.98
C ARG A 227 17.52 1.17 31.56
N SER A 228 18.44 0.80 30.66
CA SER A 228 18.38 1.20 29.25
C SER A 228 17.11 0.69 28.56
N LEU A 229 16.74 -0.57 28.79
CA LEU A 229 15.50 -1.15 28.27
C LEU A 229 14.26 -0.41 28.80
N MET A 230 14.22 -0.11 30.10
CA MET A 230 13.11 0.64 30.71
C MET A 230 12.99 2.06 30.16
N GLU A 231 14.12 2.73 29.93
CA GLU A 231 14.16 4.08 29.37
C GLU A 231 13.61 4.06 27.93
N THR A 232 14.11 3.19 27.06
CA THR A 232 13.60 3.03 25.69
C THR A 232 12.12 2.62 25.67
N ALA A 233 11.69 1.73 26.56
CA ALA A 233 10.28 1.37 26.68
C ALA A 233 9.40 2.58 27.07
N GLY A 234 9.86 3.42 28.01
CA GLY A 234 9.17 4.65 28.40
C GLY A 234 9.12 5.72 27.29
N HIS A 235 10.10 5.75 26.39
CA HIS A 235 10.04 6.56 25.17
C HIS A 235 8.96 6.03 24.21
N ILE A 236 8.98 4.72 23.93
CA ILE A 236 8.00 4.06 23.04
C ILE A 236 6.57 4.23 23.57
N GLU A 237 6.36 4.11 24.89
CA GLU A 237 5.08 4.33 25.56
C GLU A 237 4.52 5.74 25.29
N LYS A 238 5.39 6.75 25.24
CA LYS A 238 5.03 8.15 24.95
C LYS A 238 4.89 8.43 23.45
N GLY A 239 4.99 7.40 22.60
CA GLY A 239 4.91 7.50 21.15
C GLY A 239 6.24 7.81 20.46
N ASP A 240 7.37 7.89 21.18
CA ASP A 240 8.69 8.08 20.57
C ASP A 240 9.26 6.76 20.05
N LEU A 241 9.01 6.50 18.77
CA LEU A 241 9.48 5.33 18.03
C LEU A 241 10.87 5.54 17.42
N THR A 242 11.54 6.67 17.71
CA THR A 242 12.94 6.90 17.33
C THR A 242 13.92 6.34 18.36
N ALA A 243 13.46 6.17 19.60
CA ALA A 243 14.28 5.64 20.68
C ALA A 243 14.79 4.22 20.37
N ARG A 244 16.10 4.00 20.59
CA ARG A 244 16.77 2.71 20.39
C ARG A 244 17.60 2.35 21.60
N CYS A 245 17.62 1.06 21.94
CA CYS A 245 18.39 0.54 23.06
C CYS A 245 19.90 0.56 22.77
N ASN A 246 20.30 0.36 21.50
CA ASN A 246 21.69 0.40 21.02
C ASN A 246 22.68 -0.41 21.89
N MET A 247 22.22 -1.53 22.46
CA MET A 247 23.01 -2.33 23.38
C MET A 247 24.00 -3.22 22.64
N ARG A 248 25.28 -3.07 22.99
CA ARG A 248 26.36 -3.94 22.49
C ARG A 248 26.50 -5.16 23.41
N GLY A 249 26.32 -6.35 22.84
CA GLY A 249 26.45 -7.61 23.57
C GLY A 249 25.93 -8.80 22.78
N THR A 250 26.16 -10.00 23.32
CA THR A 250 25.60 -11.26 22.83
C THR A 250 24.75 -11.98 23.88
N ASP A 251 24.56 -11.36 25.05
CA ASP A 251 23.77 -11.90 26.14
C ASP A 251 22.26 -11.68 25.96
N GLU A 252 21.48 -12.32 26.82
CA GLU A 252 20.02 -12.32 26.77
C GLU A 252 19.45 -10.89 26.81
N MET A 253 20.10 -9.97 27.54
CA MET A 253 19.68 -8.57 27.59
C MET A 253 19.88 -7.86 26.24
N SER A 254 20.99 -8.14 25.55
CA SER A 254 21.24 -7.60 24.20
C SER A 254 20.26 -8.16 23.15
N GLN A 255 19.79 -9.40 23.32
CA GLN A 255 18.76 -9.97 22.43
C GLN A 255 17.40 -9.28 22.65
N ILE A 256 17.00 -9.07 23.90
CA ILE A 256 15.79 -8.31 24.24
C ILE A 256 15.86 -6.89 23.67
N ALA A 257 17.01 -6.21 23.80
CA ALA A 257 17.22 -4.89 23.22
C ALA A 257 17.01 -4.87 21.70
N LYS A 258 17.57 -5.86 20.98
CA LYS A 258 17.35 -6.00 19.54
C LYS A 258 15.87 -6.22 19.20
N SER A 259 15.15 -7.01 20.00
CA SER A 259 13.70 -7.20 19.81
C SER A 259 12.92 -5.90 20.02
N PHE A 260 13.26 -5.08 21.03
CA PHE A 260 12.66 -3.75 21.21
C PHE A 260 12.95 -2.82 20.03
N ASP A 261 14.20 -2.77 19.57
CA ASP A 261 14.58 -1.97 18.40
C ASP A 261 13.82 -2.42 17.13
N GLN A 262 13.62 -3.73 16.97
CA GLN A 262 12.83 -4.31 15.87
C GLN A 262 11.35 -3.93 15.98
N ILE A 263 10.76 -4.01 17.18
CA ILE A 263 9.37 -3.59 17.44
C ILE A 263 9.18 -2.12 17.07
N ALA A 264 10.09 -1.25 17.54
CA ALA A 264 10.04 0.18 17.20
C ALA A 264 10.16 0.42 15.69
N SER A 265 11.06 -0.30 15.01
CA SER A 265 11.20 -0.22 13.54
C SER A 265 9.94 -0.69 12.79
N THR A 266 9.33 -1.79 13.23
CA THR A 266 8.08 -2.30 12.65
C THR A 266 6.94 -1.30 12.85
N PHE A 267 6.79 -0.73 14.06
CA PHE A 267 5.79 0.31 14.30
C PHE A 267 6.04 1.56 13.45
N THR A 268 7.27 2.05 13.37
CA THR A 268 7.62 3.18 12.48
C THR A 268 7.20 2.90 11.03
N SER A 269 7.46 1.69 10.53
CA SER A 269 7.05 1.28 9.18
C SER A 269 5.53 1.24 9.02
N SER A 270 4.80 0.71 10.01
CA SER A 270 3.34 0.71 10.02
C SER A 270 2.75 2.12 10.05
N ILE A 271 3.28 3.02 10.89
CA ILE A 271 2.84 4.42 10.98
C ILE A 271 3.11 5.16 9.65
N ASN A 272 4.26 4.91 9.00
CA ASN A 272 4.56 5.45 7.68
C ASN A 272 3.56 4.98 6.62
N ASN A 273 3.24 3.68 6.58
CA ASN A 273 2.27 3.13 5.65
C ASN A 273 0.86 3.69 5.91
N LEU A 274 0.43 3.78 7.18
CA LEU A 274 -0.86 4.37 7.54
C LEU A 274 -0.93 5.85 7.18
N THR A 275 0.17 6.60 7.32
CA THR A 275 0.25 8.00 6.89
C THR A 275 0.08 8.12 5.37
N ALA A 276 0.68 7.21 4.61
CA ALA A 276 0.52 7.17 3.15
C ALA A 276 -0.93 6.83 2.75
N ILE A 277 -1.55 5.84 3.39
CA ILE A 277 -2.95 5.46 3.13
C ILE A 277 -3.89 6.62 3.49
N ALA A 278 -3.70 7.28 4.63
CA ALA A 278 -4.51 8.42 5.03
C ALA A 278 -4.40 9.57 4.01
N SER A 279 -3.20 9.81 3.47
CA SER A 279 -2.96 10.78 2.39
C SER A 279 -3.73 10.43 1.12
N GLU A 280 -3.73 9.16 0.74
CA GLU A 280 -4.42 8.68 -0.46
C GLU A 280 -5.95 8.76 -0.31
N VAL A 281 -6.48 8.40 0.88
CA VAL A 281 -7.91 8.57 1.21
C VAL A 281 -8.32 10.04 1.10
N THR A 282 -7.49 10.95 1.62
CA THR A 282 -7.75 12.39 1.53
C THR A 282 -7.82 12.86 0.07
N ALA A 283 -6.87 12.42 -0.77
CA ALA A 283 -6.84 12.75 -2.19
C ALA A 283 -8.05 12.17 -2.94
N ALA A 284 -8.40 10.91 -2.68
CA ALA A 284 -9.57 10.25 -3.26
C ALA A 284 -10.87 10.96 -2.87
N ALA A 285 -11.03 11.31 -1.59
CA ALA A 285 -12.17 12.07 -1.10
C ALA A 285 -12.29 13.43 -1.81
N SER A 286 -11.19 14.18 -1.93
CA SER A 286 -11.17 15.45 -2.65
C SER A 286 -11.64 15.30 -4.11
N LYS A 287 -11.19 14.24 -4.79
CA LYS A 287 -11.57 13.94 -6.19
C LYS A 287 -13.04 13.56 -6.33
N VAL A 288 -13.58 12.77 -5.41
CA VAL A 288 -15.01 12.41 -5.38
C VAL A 288 -15.86 13.67 -5.19
N HIS A 289 -15.47 14.57 -4.28
CA HIS A 289 -16.17 15.83 -4.08
C HIS A 289 -16.21 16.69 -5.35
N MET A 290 -15.05 16.90 -6.01
CA MET A 290 -14.99 17.69 -7.26
C MET A 290 -15.81 17.05 -8.39
N SER A 291 -15.76 15.73 -8.50
CA SER A 291 -16.52 14.98 -9.50
C SER A 291 -18.02 15.12 -9.25
N SER A 292 -18.43 15.14 -7.98
CA SER A 292 -19.80 15.33 -7.55
C SER A 292 -20.30 16.75 -7.85
N GLU A 293 -19.51 17.79 -7.57
CA GLU A 293 -19.85 19.17 -7.94
C GLU A 293 -20.01 19.33 -9.46
N THR A 294 -19.09 18.74 -10.22
CA THR A 294 -19.16 18.73 -11.69
C THR A 294 -20.44 18.04 -12.18
N LEU A 295 -20.81 16.90 -11.58
CA LEU A 295 -22.02 16.16 -11.93
C LEU A 295 -23.29 16.95 -11.55
N ALA A 296 -23.29 17.66 -10.42
CA ALA A 296 -24.40 18.50 -10.01
C ALA A 296 -24.62 19.66 -11.00
N ALA A 297 -23.55 20.39 -11.35
CA ALA A 297 -23.61 21.47 -12.33
C ALA A 297 -24.03 20.96 -13.72
N GLY A 298 -23.49 19.82 -14.17
CA GLY A 298 -23.90 19.18 -15.41
C GLY A 298 -25.36 18.74 -15.40
N SER A 299 -25.87 18.27 -14.25
CA SER A 299 -27.28 17.91 -14.09
C SER A 299 -28.20 19.13 -14.21
N GLU A 300 -27.83 20.27 -13.62
CA GLU A 300 -28.59 21.52 -13.77
C GLU A 300 -28.64 21.98 -15.24
N GLN A 301 -27.53 21.88 -15.97
CA GLN A 301 -27.49 22.20 -17.40
C GLN A 301 -28.44 21.30 -18.20
N VAL A 302 -28.39 19.97 -17.98
CA VAL A 302 -29.26 19.02 -18.68
C VAL A 302 -30.74 19.27 -18.33
N ALA A 303 -31.06 19.67 -17.09
CA ALA A 303 -32.44 20.04 -16.71
C ALA A 303 -32.95 21.23 -17.53
N SER A 304 -32.12 22.26 -17.71
CA SER A 304 -32.45 23.45 -18.52
C SER A 304 -32.67 23.09 -20.00
N GLU A 305 -31.78 22.26 -20.56
CA GLU A 305 -31.90 21.79 -21.94
C GLU A 305 -33.16 20.94 -22.13
N THR A 306 -33.47 20.05 -21.19
CA THR A 306 -34.67 19.20 -21.20
C THR A 306 -35.97 20.04 -21.20
N THR A 307 -36.00 21.12 -20.41
CA THR A 307 -37.14 22.06 -20.38
C THR A 307 -37.33 22.74 -21.74
N THR A 308 -36.23 23.11 -22.39
CA THR A 308 -36.26 23.74 -23.72
C THR A 308 -36.79 22.77 -24.78
N VAL A 309 -36.34 21.51 -24.76
CA VAL A 309 -36.81 20.47 -25.68
C VAL A 309 -38.29 20.13 -25.43
N ALA A 310 -38.73 20.07 -24.17
CA ALA A 310 -40.14 19.85 -23.85
C ALA A 310 -41.04 20.96 -24.42
N THR A 311 -40.61 22.22 -24.25
CA THR A 311 -41.34 23.39 -24.80
C THR A 311 -41.42 23.33 -26.33
N ALA A 312 -40.30 23.04 -27.01
CA ALA A 312 -40.29 22.87 -28.45
C ALA A 312 -41.16 21.70 -28.92
N GLY A 313 -41.26 20.64 -28.11
CA GLY A 313 -42.19 19.54 -28.32
C GLY A 313 -43.65 20.01 -28.26
N GLU A 314 -44.05 20.75 -27.23
CA GLU A 314 -45.41 21.29 -27.13
C GLU A 314 -45.79 22.17 -28.34
N GLU A 315 -44.89 23.05 -28.79
CA GLU A 315 -45.08 23.88 -29.98
C GLU A 315 -45.22 23.04 -31.26
N MET A 316 -44.43 21.97 -31.40
CA MET A 316 -44.50 21.06 -32.54
C MET A 316 -45.82 20.29 -32.57
N ALA A 317 -46.29 19.80 -31.42
CA ALA A 317 -47.57 19.11 -31.32
C ALA A 317 -48.75 20.04 -31.68
N ALA A 318 -48.72 21.29 -31.22
CA ALA A 318 -49.71 22.30 -31.59
C ALA A 318 -49.70 22.57 -33.11
N THR A 319 -48.52 22.73 -33.70
CA THR A 319 -48.35 22.98 -35.13
C THR A 319 -48.85 21.79 -35.97
N SER A 320 -48.53 20.56 -35.57
CA SER A 320 -49.02 19.35 -36.25
C SER A 320 -50.55 19.22 -36.16
N SER A 321 -51.15 19.55 -35.03
CA SER A 321 -52.61 19.61 -34.88
C SER A 321 -53.23 20.64 -35.84
N ASP A 322 -52.62 21.81 -35.99
CA ASP A 322 -53.08 22.83 -36.94
C ASP A 322 -52.94 22.37 -38.40
N ILE A 323 -51.85 21.66 -38.75
CA ILE A 323 -51.67 21.07 -40.07
C ILE A 323 -52.76 20.03 -40.35
N ALA A 324 -53.05 19.13 -39.41
CA ALA A 324 -54.11 18.13 -39.57
C ALA A 324 -55.48 18.79 -39.80
N LYS A 325 -55.80 19.83 -39.03
CA LYS A 325 -57.03 20.63 -39.21
C LYS A 325 -57.08 21.32 -40.57
N ASN A 326 -55.98 21.90 -41.03
CA ASN A 326 -55.90 22.54 -42.35
C ASN A 326 -56.07 21.51 -43.47
N CYS A 327 -55.56 20.29 -43.30
CA CYS A 327 -55.79 19.19 -44.25
C CYS A 327 -57.27 18.79 -44.30
N GLN A 328 -57.97 18.71 -43.16
CA GLN A 328 -59.41 18.46 -43.12
C GLN A 328 -60.19 19.50 -43.96
N LEU A 329 -59.86 20.80 -43.77
CA LEU A 329 -60.48 21.89 -44.53
C LEU A 329 -60.16 21.82 -46.04
N ALA A 330 -58.92 21.46 -46.38
CA ALA A 330 -58.51 21.29 -47.77
C ALA A 330 -59.21 20.10 -48.44
N ALA A 331 -59.40 18.99 -47.72
CA ALA A 331 -60.13 17.82 -48.21
C ALA A 331 -61.61 18.15 -48.45
N GLU A 332 -62.24 18.89 -47.55
CA GLU A 332 -63.62 19.36 -47.71
C GLU A 332 -63.76 20.29 -48.94
N SER A 333 -62.82 21.22 -49.10
CA SER A 333 -62.77 22.12 -50.27
C SER A 333 -62.57 21.36 -51.58
N ALA A 334 -61.69 20.36 -51.60
CA ALA A 334 -61.46 19.48 -52.75
C ALA A 334 -62.72 18.66 -53.08
N SER A 335 -63.43 18.15 -52.07
CA SER A 335 -64.70 17.44 -52.26
C SER A 335 -65.77 18.35 -52.89
N GLN A 336 -65.91 19.58 -52.40
CA GLN A 336 -66.84 20.56 -52.98
C GLN A 336 -66.46 20.91 -54.42
N ALA A 337 -65.17 21.12 -54.71
CA ALA A 337 -64.69 21.37 -56.08
C ALA A 337 -64.98 20.18 -57.01
N SER A 338 -64.84 18.94 -56.52
CA SER A 338 -65.16 17.73 -57.27
C SER A 338 -66.65 17.65 -57.60
N GLU A 339 -67.53 17.97 -56.65
CA GLU A 339 -68.97 18.02 -56.86
C GLU A 339 -69.36 19.04 -57.94
N GLN A 340 -68.81 20.26 -57.86
CA GLN A 340 -69.06 21.32 -58.84
C GLN A 340 -68.54 20.95 -60.24
N ALA A 341 -67.35 20.35 -60.33
CA ALA A 341 -66.79 19.89 -61.59
C ALA A 341 -67.61 18.73 -62.19
N ASN A 342 -68.08 17.76 -61.38
CA ASN A 342 -68.99 16.71 -61.84
C ASN A 342 -70.32 17.27 -62.36
N HIS A 343 -70.87 18.27 -61.67
CA HIS A 343 -72.07 18.97 -62.12
C HIS A 343 -71.82 19.66 -63.46
N GLY A 344 -70.70 20.37 -63.61
CA GLY A 344 -70.25 20.98 -64.87
C GLY A 344 -70.09 19.96 -66.01
N SER A 345 -69.46 18.81 -65.74
CA SER A 345 -69.33 17.70 -66.72
C SER A 345 -70.70 17.21 -67.20
N THR A 346 -71.67 17.10 -66.29
CA THR A 346 -73.05 16.70 -66.61
C THR A 346 -73.73 17.75 -67.50
N ILE A 347 -73.59 19.04 -67.19
CA ILE A 347 -74.14 20.14 -68.00
C ILE A 347 -73.55 20.12 -69.42
N ILE A 348 -72.24 19.91 -69.56
CA ILE A 348 -71.58 19.84 -70.86
C ILE A 348 -72.07 18.63 -71.67
N LYS A 349 -72.16 17.43 -71.05
CA LYS A 349 -72.71 16.23 -71.71
C LYS A 349 -74.13 16.45 -72.22
N ASN A 350 -74.98 17.08 -71.41
CA ASN A 350 -76.32 17.46 -71.81
C ASN A 350 -76.31 18.49 -72.95
N SER A 351 -75.38 19.44 -72.94
CA SER A 351 -75.25 20.46 -73.98
C SER A 351 -74.84 19.85 -75.33
N ILE A 352 -73.91 18.89 -75.33
CA ILE A 352 -73.52 18.10 -76.51
C ILE A 352 -74.76 17.38 -77.09
N ALA A 353 -75.52 16.66 -76.27
CA ALA A 353 -76.73 15.96 -76.71
C ALA A 353 -77.81 16.92 -77.28
N VAL A 354 -77.92 18.13 -76.71
CA VAL A 354 -78.82 19.17 -77.23
C VAL A 354 -78.33 19.67 -78.60
N MET A 355 -77.02 19.90 -78.77
CA MET A 355 -76.45 20.33 -80.06
C MET A 355 -76.63 19.27 -81.14
N GLU A 356 -76.40 17.99 -80.84
CA GLU A 356 -76.66 16.88 -81.78
C GLU A 356 -78.13 16.86 -82.24
N ARG A 357 -79.06 17.06 -81.31
CA ARG A 357 -80.49 17.15 -81.63
C ARG A 357 -80.82 18.39 -82.46
N ILE A 358 -80.17 19.52 -82.22
CA ILE A 358 -80.32 20.73 -83.04
C ILE A 358 -79.81 20.46 -84.46
N ALA A 359 -78.63 19.86 -84.62
CA ALA A 359 -78.07 19.51 -85.93
C ALA A 359 -79.03 18.59 -86.71
N GLN A 360 -79.62 17.58 -86.05
CA GLN A 360 -80.62 16.71 -86.66
C GLN A 360 -81.86 17.50 -87.11
N ARG A 361 -82.39 18.39 -86.27
CA ARG A 361 -83.58 19.20 -86.60
C ARG A 361 -83.33 20.19 -87.75
N VAL A 362 -82.14 20.80 -87.79
CA VAL A 362 -81.75 21.68 -88.90
C VAL A 362 -81.60 20.88 -90.19
N SER A 363 -81.00 19.69 -90.14
CA SER A 363 -80.89 18.79 -91.30
C SER A 363 -82.26 18.31 -91.82
N GLU A 364 -83.18 17.93 -90.92
CA GLU A 364 -84.57 17.59 -91.27
C GLU A 364 -85.30 18.77 -91.92
N SER A 365 -85.07 19.98 -91.42
CA SER A 365 -85.64 21.21 -91.97
C SER A 365 -85.08 21.50 -93.37
N ALA A 366 -83.77 21.35 -93.56
CA ALA A 366 -83.11 21.52 -94.86
C ALA A 366 -83.69 20.57 -95.92
N LYS A 367 -83.92 19.30 -95.54
CA LYS A 367 -84.57 18.31 -96.43
C LYS A 367 -86.01 18.70 -96.79
N THR A 368 -86.78 19.22 -95.83
CA THR A 368 -88.16 19.63 -96.05
C THR A 368 -88.24 20.84 -96.99
N VAL A 369 -87.39 21.85 -96.76
CA VAL A 369 -87.28 23.03 -97.63
C VAL A 369 -86.74 22.65 -99.01
N GLY A 370 -85.78 21.73 -99.09
CA GLY A 370 -85.30 21.17 -100.35
C GLY A 370 -86.42 20.51 -101.17
N SER A 371 -87.29 19.72 -100.52
CA SER A 371 -88.47 19.14 -101.18
C SER A 371 -89.47 20.20 -101.66
N LEU A 372 -89.62 21.31 -100.94
CA LEU A 372 -90.42 22.45 -101.42
C LEU A 372 -89.79 23.10 -102.66
N GLY A 373 -88.46 23.19 -102.71
CA GLY A 373 -87.71 23.61 -103.90
C GLY A 373 -88.00 22.72 -105.12
N GLU A 374 -87.91 21.40 -104.96
CA GLU A 374 -88.24 20.42 -106.03
C GLU A 374 -89.70 20.55 -106.51
N LYS A 375 -90.66 20.66 -105.58
CA LYS A 375 -92.07 20.86 -105.94
C LYS A 375 -92.30 22.19 -106.66
N SER A 376 -91.57 23.24 -106.28
CA SER A 376 -91.63 24.54 -106.95
C SER A 376 -91.05 24.47 -108.37
N GLU A 377 -90.03 23.64 -108.61
CA GLU A 377 -89.51 23.36 -109.95
C GLU A 377 -90.53 22.61 -110.83
N GLN A 378 -91.21 21.61 -110.27
CA GLN A 378 -92.31 20.92 -110.96
C GLN A 378 -93.45 21.88 -111.33
N ILE A 379 -93.82 22.79 -110.41
CA ILE A 379 -94.83 23.82 -110.69
C ILE A 379 -94.33 24.76 -111.80
N GLY A 380 -93.06 25.17 -111.77
CA GLY A 380 -92.47 25.99 -112.82
C GLY A 380 -92.58 25.34 -114.21
N GLN A 381 -92.32 24.04 -114.32
CA GLN A 381 -92.48 23.28 -115.58
C GLN A 381 -93.95 23.25 -116.06
N ILE A 382 -94.90 23.06 -115.14
CA ILE A 382 -96.34 23.10 -115.45
C ILE A 382 -96.73 24.48 -115.95
N ILE A 383 -96.29 25.55 -115.28
CA ILE A 383 -96.58 26.93 -115.68
C ILE A 383 -95.99 27.24 -117.06
N GLY A 384 -94.77 26.77 -117.36
CA GLY A 384 -94.20 26.84 -118.70
C GLY A 384 -95.07 26.14 -119.74
N THR A 385 -95.60 24.96 -119.43
CA THR A 385 -96.53 24.24 -120.32
C THR A 385 -97.85 24.98 -120.51
N ILE A 386 -98.40 25.61 -119.45
CA ILE A 386 -99.64 26.40 -119.55
C ILE A 386 -99.40 27.65 -120.39
N GLN A 387 -98.25 28.30 -120.24
CA GLN A 387 -97.81 29.43 -121.07
C GLN A 387 -97.75 29.01 -122.55
N ASP A 388 -97.15 27.87 -122.86
CA ASP A 388 -97.09 27.32 -124.22
C ASP A 388 -98.50 27.03 -124.78
N ILE A 389 -99.40 26.46 -123.97
CA ILE A 389 -100.81 26.21 -124.36
C ILE A 389 -101.54 27.53 -124.59
N ALA A 390 -101.34 28.54 -123.73
CA ALA A 390 -101.96 29.85 -123.87
C ALA A 390 -101.48 30.54 -125.15
N ASP A 391 -100.19 30.47 -125.48
CA ASP A 391 -99.64 31.03 -126.72
C ASP A 391 -100.14 30.27 -127.95
N GLN A 392 -100.26 28.93 -127.89
CA GLN A 392 -100.90 28.14 -128.94
C GLN A 392 -102.38 28.49 -129.10
N THR A 393 -103.10 28.68 -128.00
CA THR A 393 -104.52 29.05 -128.00
C THR A 393 -104.72 30.45 -128.57
N ASN A 394 -103.82 31.39 -128.25
CA ASN A 394 -103.79 32.73 -128.83
C ASN A 394 -103.60 32.68 -130.35
N LEU A 395 -102.67 31.84 -130.83
CA LEU A 395 -102.44 31.60 -132.26
C LEU A 395 -103.63 30.94 -132.97
N LEU A 396 -104.25 29.93 -132.34
CA LEU A 396 -105.46 29.29 -132.86
C LEU A 396 -106.63 30.26 -132.92
N ALA A 397 -106.81 31.07 -131.88
CA ALA A 397 -107.83 32.11 -131.82
C ALA A 397 -107.60 33.19 -132.87
N LEU A 398 -106.36 33.60 -133.08
CA LEU A 398 -106.00 34.53 -134.15
C LEU A 398 -106.34 33.96 -135.54
N ASN A 399 -105.98 32.71 -135.80
CA ASN A 399 -106.32 32.03 -137.05
C ASN A 399 -107.84 31.90 -137.24
N ALA A 400 -108.58 31.60 -136.17
CA ALA A 400 -110.04 31.54 -136.19
C ALA A 400 -110.68 32.92 -136.42
N ALA A 401 -110.15 33.99 -135.82
CA ALA A 401 -110.61 35.37 -136.02
C ALA A 401 -110.38 35.82 -137.48
N ILE A 402 -109.22 35.47 -138.05
CA ILE A 402 -108.90 35.71 -139.47
C ILE A 402 -109.90 35.00 -140.39
N GLU A 403 -110.18 33.72 -140.15
CA GLU A 403 -111.08 32.95 -141.02
C GLU A 403 -112.56 33.34 -140.83
N ALA A 404 -112.95 33.75 -139.61
CA ALA A 404 -114.27 34.31 -139.34
C ALA A 404 -114.49 35.66 -140.04
N ALA A 405 -113.46 36.52 -140.10
CA ALA A 405 -113.50 37.75 -140.90
C ALA A 405 -113.63 37.45 -142.41
N ARG A 406 -113.04 36.33 -142.86
CA ARG A 406 -113.08 35.86 -144.26
C ARG A 406 -114.45 35.33 -144.70
N ALA A 407 -115.22 34.75 -143.78
CA ALA A 407 -116.59 34.26 -144.03
C ALA A 407 -117.65 35.38 -144.11
N GLY A 408 -117.26 36.65 -143.91
CA GLY A 408 -118.15 37.81 -144.03
C GLY A 408 -119.31 37.79 -143.02
N GLU A 409 -120.51 38.19 -143.44
CA GLU A 409 -121.69 38.32 -142.55
C GLU A 409 -122.10 37.00 -141.84
N GLN A 410 -121.81 35.83 -142.42
CA GLN A 410 -122.08 34.52 -141.78
C GLN A 410 -121.09 34.18 -140.65
N GLY A 411 -119.90 34.81 -140.64
CA GLY A 411 -118.82 34.57 -139.66
C GLY A 411 -118.83 35.48 -138.44
N ARG A 412 -119.74 36.46 -138.37
CA ARG A 412 -119.72 37.53 -137.35
C ARG A 412 -119.81 37.01 -135.91
N GLY A 413 -120.60 35.95 -135.68
CA GLY A 413 -120.68 35.28 -134.37
C GLY A 413 -119.39 34.54 -134.01
N PHE A 414 -118.71 33.94 -134.99
CA PHE A 414 -117.43 33.26 -134.78
C PHE A 414 -116.28 34.22 -134.52
N ALA A 415 -116.26 35.40 -135.15
CA ALA A 415 -115.24 36.42 -134.93
C ALA A 415 -115.24 36.93 -133.48
N VAL A 416 -116.43 37.18 -132.92
CA VAL A 416 -116.57 37.61 -131.51
C VAL A 416 -116.08 36.53 -130.55
N VAL A 417 -116.38 35.25 -130.80
CA VAL A 417 -115.88 34.15 -129.97
C VAL A 417 -114.36 34.01 -130.11
N ALA A 418 -113.81 34.15 -131.31
CA ALA A 418 -112.37 34.06 -131.53
C ALA A 418 -111.60 35.19 -130.83
N ASP A 419 -112.09 36.44 -130.89
CA ASP A 419 -111.50 37.57 -130.16
C ASP A 419 -111.58 37.40 -128.64
N GLU A 420 -112.68 36.84 -128.12
CA GLU A 420 -112.81 36.55 -126.68
C GLU A 420 -111.85 35.43 -126.24
N VAL A 421 -111.67 34.38 -127.05
CA VAL A 421 -110.67 33.32 -126.79
C VAL A 421 -109.25 33.89 -126.86
N ARG A 422 -108.99 34.81 -127.78
CA ARG A 422 -107.69 35.50 -127.91
C ARG A 422 -107.40 36.35 -126.68
N ALA A 423 -108.36 37.16 -126.24
CA ALA A 423 -108.25 37.97 -125.02
C ALA A 423 -108.07 37.09 -123.77
N LEU A 424 -108.74 35.94 -123.70
CA LEU A 424 -108.56 34.96 -122.62
C LEU A 424 -107.17 34.33 -122.63
N ALA A 425 -106.64 33.99 -123.81
CA ALA A 425 -105.30 33.46 -123.98
C ALA A 425 -104.23 34.49 -123.58
N GLU A 426 -104.34 35.75 -124.02
CA GLU A 426 -103.45 36.85 -123.60
C GLU A 426 -103.50 37.09 -122.07
N ARG A 427 -104.69 37.04 -121.45
CA ARG A 427 -104.84 37.09 -119.98
C ARG A 427 -104.18 35.90 -119.29
N THR A 428 -104.27 34.70 -119.88
CA THR A 428 -103.66 33.48 -119.34
C THR A 428 -102.14 33.54 -119.42
N THR A 429 -101.57 34.00 -120.54
CA THR A 429 -100.13 34.28 -120.71
C THR A 429 -99.63 35.31 -119.69
N LYS A 430 -100.38 36.40 -119.47
CA LYS A 430 -99.99 37.40 -118.47
C LYS A 430 -99.98 36.81 -117.04
N ALA A 431 -101.04 36.08 -116.67
CA ALA A 431 -101.15 35.47 -115.34
C ALA A 431 -100.09 34.38 -115.09
N THR A 432 -99.78 33.55 -116.10
CA THR A 432 -98.73 32.52 -116.01
C THR A 432 -97.34 33.12 -115.90
N LYS A 433 -97.06 34.26 -116.57
CA LYS A 433 -95.80 34.99 -116.40
C LYS A 433 -95.61 35.61 -115.01
N GLU A 434 -96.71 36.12 -114.43
CA GLU A 434 -96.71 36.58 -113.03
C GLU A 434 -96.45 35.40 -112.07
N ILE A 435 -97.07 34.25 -112.31
CA ILE A 435 -96.83 33.02 -111.52
C ILE A 435 -95.39 32.49 -111.71
N ASP A 436 -94.84 32.49 -112.93
CA ASP A 436 -93.45 32.09 -113.21
C ASP A 436 -92.46 32.95 -112.41
N THR A 437 -92.71 34.26 -112.33
CA THR A 437 -91.90 35.18 -111.52
C THR A 437 -91.98 34.84 -110.03
N MET A 438 -93.18 34.56 -109.51
CA MET A 438 -93.37 34.13 -108.11
C MET A 438 -92.68 32.79 -107.82
N ILE A 439 -92.79 31.81 -108.71
CA ILE A 439 -92.16 30.50 -108.57
C ILE A 439 -90.64 30.60 -108.59
N LYS A 440 -90.06 31.44 -109.47
CA LYS A 440 -88.62 31.73 -109.47
C LYS A 440 -88.15 32.38 -108.17
N SER A 441 -88.95 33.28 -107.58
CA SER A 441 -88.64 33.85 -106.25
C SER A 441 -88.64 32.76 -105.18
N ILE A 442 -89.66 31.88 -105.16
CA ILE A 442 -89.74 30.76 -104.21
C ILE A 442 -88.55 29.81 -104.38
N GLN A 443 -88.16 29.47 -105.62
CA GLN A 443 -86.98 28.64 -105.90
C GLN A 443 -85.69 29.29 -105.37
N GLN A 444 -85.53 30.60 -105.57
CA GLN A 444 -84.35 31.32 -105.08
C GLN A 444 -84.33 31.39 -103.54
N GLU A 445 -85.45 31.73 -102.91
CA GLU A 445 -85.59 31.81 -101.44
C GLU A 445 -85.39 30.44 -100.78
N THR A 446 -85.94 29.36 -101.35
CA THR A 446 -85.72 27.99 -100.86
C THR A 446 -84.26 27.56 -100.98
N LYS A 447 -83.58 27.90 -102.08
CA LYS A 447 -82.14 27.63 -102.24
C LYS A 447 -81.30 28.37 -101.20
N THR A 448 -81.59 29.64 -100.96
CA THR A 448 -80.93 30.43 -99.90
C THR A 448 -81.20 29.83 -98.51
N ALA A 449 -82.44 29.43 -98.23
CA ALA A 449 -82.79 28.81 -96.95
C ALA A 449 -82.07 27.47 -96.73
N VAL A 450 -81.95 26.62 -97.75
CA VAL A 450 -81.17 25.37 -97.67
C VAL A 450 -79.69 25.66 -97.37
N SER A 451 -79.08 26.61 -98.09
CA SER A 451 -77.67 27.01 -97.86
C SER A 451 -77.45 27.51 -96.42
N SER A 452 -78.34 28.35 -95.89
CA SER A 452 -78.23 28.82 -94.50
C SER A 452 -78.44 27.71 -93.47
N MET A 453 -79.27 26.71 -93.78
CA MET A 453 -79.43 25.53 -92.91
C MET A 453 -78.18 24.64 -92.94
N GLU A 454 -77.55 24.45 -94.09
CA GLU A 454 -76.27 23.72 -94.20
C GLU A 454 -75.15 24.42 -93.40
N GLU A 455 -75.03 25.74 -93.52
CA GLU A 455 -74.12 26.54 -92.68
C GLU A 455 -74.46 26.40 -91.18
N GLY A 456 -75.75 26.37 -90.84
CA GLY A 456 -76.23 26.13 -89.48
C GLY A 456 -75.79 24.77 -88.91
N VAL A 457 -75.81 23.71 -89.73
CA VAL A 457 -75.29 22.39 -89.33
C VAL A 457 -73.79 22.46 -89.01
N VAL A 458 -73.00 23.13 -89.85
CA VAL A 458 -71.54 23.30 -89.63
C VAL A 458 -71.26 24.09 -88.34
N GLN A 459 -72.02 25.14 -88.05
CA GLN A 459 -71.87 25.91 -86.81
C GLN A 459 -72.22 25.09 -85.57
N VAL A 460 -73.24 24.24 -85.64
CA VAL A 460 -73.60 23.34 -84.54
C VAL A 460 -72.54 22.25 -84.32
N GLU A 461 -71.94 21.73 -85.39
CA GLU A 461 -70.82 20.78 -85.30
C GLU A 461 -69.61 21.41 -84.60
N GLN A 462 -69.24 22.64 -84.97
CA GLN A 462 -68.19 23.41 -84.27
C GLN A 462 -68.52 23.65 -82.80
N GLY A 463 -69.77 24.04 -82.49
CA GLY A 463 -70.22 24.22 -81.10
C GLY A 463 -70.17 22.92 -80.28
N THR A 464 -70.47 21.79 -80.92
CA THR A 464 -70.38 20.45 -80.31
C THR A 464 -68.92 20.09 -80.01
N GLN A 465 -68.00 20.39 -80.92
CA GLN A 465 -66.57 20.15 -80.73
C GLN A 465 -65.98 20.98 -79.58
N GLU A 466 -66.32 22.26 -79.47
CA GLU A 466 -65.87 23.12 -78.37
C GLU A 466 -66.49 22.70 -77.01
N ALA A 467 -67.74 22.25 -77.01
CA ALA A 467 -68.35 21.65 -75.81
C ALA A 467 -67.63 20.36 -75.40
N ALA A 468 -67.25 19.49 -76.35
CA ALA A 468 -66.48 18.28 -76.07
C ALA A 468 -65.10 18.60 -75.47
N ARG A 469 -64.37 19.58 -76.02
CA ARG A 469 -63.09 20.06 -75.46
C ARG A 469 -63.25 20.62 -74.04
N SER A 470 -64.35 21.32 -73.77
CA SER A 470 -64.67 21.79 -72.43
C SER A 470 -64.92 20.63 -71.45
N GLY A 471 -65.56 19.56 -71.93
CA GLY A 471 -65.74 18.31 -71.17
C GLY A 471 -64.41 17.65 -70.80
N GLU A 472 -63.49 17.52 -71.77
CA GLU A 472 -62.14 16.98 -71.52
C GLU A 472 -61.35 17.80 -70.49
N ALA A 473 -61.47 19.14 -70.53
CA ALA A 473 -60.85 20.01 -69.54
C ALA A 473 -61.42 19.79 -68.12
N ILE A 474 -62.74 19.59 -68.00
CA ILE A 474 -63.38 19.27 -66.72
C ILE A 474 -62.92 17.90 -66.20
N ASP A 475 -62.81 16.89 -67.07
CA ASP A 475 -62.34 15.56 -66.67
C ASP A 475 -60.87 15.61 -66.17
N SER A 476 -60.02 16.44 -66.78
CA SER A 476 -58.66 16.71 -66.30
C SER A 476 -58.64 17.40 -64.92
N ILE A 477 -59.55 18.35 -64.69
CA ILE A 477 -59.71 19.01 -63.38
C ILE A 477 -60.14 17.99 -62.33
N LEU A 478 -61.10 17.11 -62.63
CA LEU A 478 -61.55 16.04 -61.73
C LEU A 478 -60.39 15.10 -61.34
N ALA A 479 -59.54 14.73 -62.30
CA ALA A 479 -58.36 13.91 -62.02
C ALA A 479 -57.35 14.62 -61.10
N GLN A 480 -57.12 15.92 -61.29
CA GLN A 480 -56.24 16.72 -60.43
C GLN A 480 -56.80 16.88 -59.01
N ILE A 481 -58.11 17.11 -58.87
CA ILE A 481 -58.78 17.19 -57.56
C ILE A 481 -58.67 15.86 -56.80
N SER A 482 -58.81 14.73 -57.49
CA SER A 482 -58.61 13.40 -56.89
C SER A 482 -57.19 13.20 -56.35
N ASN A 483 -56.18 13.60 -57.14
CA ASN A 483 -54.78 13.55 -56.70
C ASN A 483 -54.54 14.47 -55.48
N LEU A 484 -55.05 15.70 -55.51
CA LEU A 484 -54.99 16.63 -54.39
C LEU A 484 -55.60 16.01 -53.12
N SER A 485 -56.77 15.37 -53.23
CA SER A 485 -57.42 14.71 -52.08
C SER A 485 -56.56 13.58 -51.48
N MET A 486 -55.84 12.81 -52.32
CA MET A 486 -54.91 11.79 -51.84
C MET A 486 -53.72 12.41 -51.11
N GLN A 487 -53.12 13.47 -51.66
CA GLN A 487 -51.99 14.16 -51.04
C GLN A 487 -52.37 14.78 -49.69
N VAL A 488 -53.54 15.43 -49.61
CA VAL A 488 -54.06 15.99 -48.37
C VAL A 488 -54.26 14.92 -47.29
N SER A 489 -54.77 13.74 -47.67
CA SER A 489 -54.91 12.59 -46.74
C SER A 489 -53.56 12.09 -46.21
N GLN A 490 -52.54 12.04 -47.07
CA GLN A 490 -51.18 11.67 -46.65
C GLN A 490 -50.58 12.70 -45.69
N ILE A 491 -50.76 13.99 -45.94
CA ILE A 491 -50.27 15.05 -45.04
C ILE A 491 -50.98 15.00 -43.69
N ALA A 492 -52.30 14.76 -43.67
CA ALA A 492 -53.06 14.59 -42.43
C ALA A 492 -52.52 13.41 -41.60
N THR A 493 -52.29 12.26 -42.24
CA THR A 493 -51.72 11.07 -41.59
C THR A 493 -50.34 11.37 -41.01
N ALA A 494 -49.46 12.04 -41.77
CA ALA A 494 -48.13 12.42 -41.31
C ALA A 494 -48.19 13.40 -40.12
N ALA A 495 -49.15 14.32 -40.11
CA ALA A 495 -49.35 15.25 -39.00
C ALA A 495 -49.84 14.55 -37.72
N GLU A 496 -50.71 13.54 -37.84
CA GLU A 496 -51.12 12.69 -36.71
C GLU A 496 -49.94 11.88 -36.14
N GLU A 497 -49.13 11.25 -37.01
CA GLU A 497 -47.91 10.54 -36.60
C GLU A 497 -46.90 11.47 -35.91
N GLN A 498 -46.74 12.69 -36.43
CA GLN A 498 -45.86 13.69 -35.82
C GLN A 498 -46.37 14.10 -34.43
N THR A 499 -47.68 14.25 -34.25
CA THR A 499 -48.30 14.55 -32.94
C THR A 499 -48.03 13.43 -31.94
N ALA A 500 -48.23 12.16 -32.35
CA ALA A 500 -47.97 11.00 -31.51
C ALA A 500 -46.49 10.91 -31.09
N THR A 501 -45.58 11.08 -32.04
CA THR A 501 -44.12 11.07 -31.80
C THR A 501 -43.71 12.18 -30.84
N THR A 502 -44.30 13.37 -31.00
CA THR A 502 -44.01 14.52 -30.13
C THR A 502 -44.50 14.32 -28.70
N SER A 503 -45.64 13.65 -28.53
CA SER A 503 -46.14 13.25 -27.21
C SER A 503 -45.20 12.23 -26.53
N GLU A 504 -44.61 11.31 -27.31
CA GLU A 504 -43.61 10.38 -26.81
C GLU A 504 -42.31 11.09 -26.40
N ILE A 505 -41.84 12.05 -27.21
CA ILE A 505 -40.69 12.92 -26.88
C ILE A 505 -40.94 13.64 -25.55
N SER A 506 -42.11 14.22 -25.36
CA SER A 506 -42.48 14.91 -24.12
C SER A 506 -42.44 13.96 -22.90
N GLY A 507 -42.97 12.73 -23.06
CA GLY A 507 -42.87 11.70 -22.03
C GLY A 507 -41.42 11.24 -21.74
N ASN A 508 -40.57 11.18 -22.78
CA ASN A 508 -39.14 10.93 -22.62
C ASN A 508 -38.45 12.06 -21.84
N MET A 509 -38.76 13.32 -22.14
CA MET A 509 -38.19 14.48 -21.43
C MET A 509 -38.58 14.49 -19.95
N GLN A 510 -39.80 14.09 -19.61
CA GLN A 510 -40.19 13.92 -18.21
C GLN A 510 -39.34 12.86 -17.50
N ARG A 511 -39.10 11.70 -18.13
CA ARG A 511 -38.21 10.66 -17.57
C ARG A 511 -36.77 11.13 -17.41
N ILE A 512 -36.26 11.89 -18.38
CA ILE A 512 -34.92 12.49 -18.29
C ILE A 512 -34.85 13.45 -17.10
N THR A 513 -35.88 14.28 -16.90
CA THR A 513 -35.96 15.20 -15.76
C THR A 513 -35.89 14.45 -14.43
N ASP A 514 -36.58 13.31 -14.30
CA ASP A 514 -36.52 12.46 -13.11
C ASP A 514 -35.12 11.90 -12.86
N VAL A 515 -34.45 11.40 -13.91
CA VAL A 515 -33.07 10.88 -13.85
C VAL A 515 -32.08 11.98 -13.49
N VAL A 516 -32.25 13.19 -14.04
CA VAL A 516 -31.42 14.36 -13.73
C VAL A 516 -31.59 14.76 -12.27
N ARG A 517 -32.81 14.78 -11.76
CA ARG A 517 -33.09 15.05 -10.33
C ARG A 517 -32.42 14.01 -9.43
N GLN A 518 -32.52 12.73 -9.77
CA GLN A 518 -31.86 11.65 -9.04
C GLN A 518 -30.32 11.76 -9.12
N SER A 519 -29.77 12.15 -10.26
CA SER A 519 -28.33 12.32 -10.47
C SER A 519 -27.79 13.48 -9.64
N SER A 520 -28.49 14.62 -9.62
CA SER A 520 -28.18 15.76 -8.77
C SER A 520 -28.21 15.39 -7.28
N GLN A 521 -29.22 14.64 -6.83
CA GLN A 521 -29.29 14.17 -5.44
C GLN A 521 -28.12 13.21 -5.10
N SER A 522 -27.83 12.25 -5.98
CA SER A 522 -26.73 11.28 -5.77
C SER A 522 -25.37 11.97 -5.75
N ALA A 523 -25.19 13.02 -6.56
CA ALA A 523 -24.02 13.87 -6.55
C ALA A 523 -23.89 14.61 -5.20
N HIS A 524 -24.98 15.18 -4.70
CA HIS A 524 -24.99 15.82 -3.38
C HIS A 524 -24.61 14.85 -2.26
N GLU A 525 -25.21 13.66 -2.23
CA GLU A 525 -24.89 12.61 -1.25
C GLU A 525 -23.41 12.19 -1.34
N SER A 526 -22.88 12.00 -2.55
CA SER A 526 -21.46 11.67 -2.77
C SER A 526 -20.51 12.76 -2.28
N SER A 527 -20.89 14.03 -2.41
CA SER A 527 -20.14 15.17 -1.88
C SER A 527 -20.11 15.17 -0.34
N VAL A 528 -21.24 14.88 0.31
CA VAL A 528 -21.33 14.76 1.76
C VAL A 528 -20.45 13.61 2.29
N GLU A 529 -20.52 12.43 1.66
CA GLU A 529 -19.69 11.28 2.05
C GLU A 529 -18.18 11.56 1.83
N ALA A 530 -17.82 12.25 0.74
CA ALA A 530 -16.45 12.71 0.54
C ALA A 530 -15.99 13.67 1.66
N SER A 531 -16.84 14.58 2.12
CA SER A 531 -16.56 15.44 3.27
C SER A 531 -16.37 14.63 4.56
N HIS A 532 -17.15 13.57 4.76
CA HIS A 532 -17.02 12.67 5.90
C HIS A 532 -15.70 11.88 5.87
N LEU A 533 -15.31 11.35 4.70
CA LEU A 533 -14.00 10.70 4.50
C LEU A 533 -12.83 11.65 4.79
N ASN A 534 -12.95 12.92 4.39
CA ASN A 534 -11.94 13.94 4.69
C ASN A 534 -11.79 14.16 6.21
N THR A 535 -12.91 14.14 6.95
CA THR A 535 -12.94 14.26 8.41
C THR A 535 -12.30 13.04 9.10
N LEU A 536 -12.59 11.83 8.61
CA LEU A 536 -11.96 10.59 9.10
C LEU A 536 -10.45 10.59 8.84
N ALA A 537 -10.03 11.01 7.65
CA ALA A 537 -8.61 11.09 7.30
C ALA A 537 -7.87 12.10 8.17
N GLU A 538 -8.49 13.24 8.49
CA GLU A 538 -7.95 14.20 9.45
C GLU A 538 -7.77 13.59 10.84
N SER A 539 -8.80 12.92 11.38
CA SER A 539 -8.71 12.28 12.69
C SER A 539 -7.60 11.23 12.73
N LEU A 540 -7.50 10.41 11.68
CA LEU A 540 -6.44 9.41 11.55
C LEU A 540 -5.05 10.07 11.51
N MET A 541 -4.87 11.16 10.76
CA MET A 541 -3.60 11.88 10.74
C MET A 541 -3.25 12.52 12.08
N ALA A 542 -4.25 13.05 12.80
CA ALA A 542 -4.04 13.57 14.14
C ALA A 542 -3.56 12.49 15.11
N ASP A 543 -4.13 11.28 15.03
CA ASP A 543 -3.70 10.13 15.83
C ASP A 543 -2.30 9.64 15.45
N LEU A 544 -1.99 9.56 14.15
CA LEU A 544 -0.66 9.17 13.66
C LEU A 544 0.42 10.20 14.06
N ASN A 545 0.08 11.48 14.13
CA ASN A 545 1.00 12.54 14.55
C ASN A 545 1.32 12.53 16.06
N LYS A 546 0.63 11.72 16.88
CA LYS A 546 1.01 11.48 18.28
C LYS A 546 2.30 10.66 18.39
N PHE A 547 2.68 9.93 17.34
CA PHE A 547 3.90 9.14 17.28
C PHE A 547 5.05 9.94 16.67
N THR A 548 6.17 10.00 17.39
CA THR A 548 7.43 10.57 16.89
C THR A 548 8.19 9.48 16.15
N ILE A 549 8.41 9.70 14.86
CA ILE A 549 9.17 8.81 13.97
C ILE A 549 10.28 9.62 13.29
N GLU A 550 11.28 8.93 12.75
CA GLU A 550 12.36 9.57 12.01
C GLU A 550 11.76 10.27 10.78
N GLU A 551 11.85 11.59 10.76
CA GLU A 551 11.24 12.42 9.74
C GLU A 551 12.15 12.50 8.52
N ASN A 552 11.64 12.04 7.37
CA ASN A 552 12.30 12.19 6.08
C ASN A 552 11.49 13.10 5.15
N VAL A 553 12.14 13.59 4.09
CA VAL A 553 11.52 14.52 3.13
C VAL A 553 10.22 13.95 2.55
N ALA A 554 10.24 12.70 2.08
CA ALA A 554 9.10 12.08 1.43
C ALA A 554 7.87 11.98 2.35
N LEU A 555 8.07 11.58 3.61
CA LEU A 555 7.00 11.52 4.61
C LEU A 555 6.46 12.92 4.94
N SER A 556 7.34 13.90 5.12
CA SER A 556 6.97 15.28 5.43
C SER A 556 6.10 15.89 4.32
N LEU A 557 6.50 15.66 3.06
CA LEU A 557 5.74 16.13 1.89
C LEU A 557 4.38 15.43 1.76
N LYS A 558 4.27 14.15 2.11
CA LYS A 558 2.96 13.45 2.17
C LYS A 558 2.04 14.05 3.23
N LYS A 559 2.56 14.29 4.43
CA LYS A 559 1.82 14.96 5.52
C LYS A 559 1.38 16.37 5.11
N ALA A 560 2.24 17.11 4.42
CA ALA A 560 1.95 18.44 3.90
C ALA A 560 0.79 18.44 2.88
N LYS A 561 0.88 17.61 1.84
CA LYS A 561 -0.17 17.46 0.82
C LYS A 561 -1.50 17.11 1.46
N SER A 562 -1.47 16.14 2.37
CA SER A 562 -2.63 15.72 3.11
C SER A 562 -3.29 16.84 3.90
N ALA A 563 -2.52 17.56 4.70
CA ALA A 563 -3.03 18.68 5.50
C ALA A 563 -3.64 19.77 4.61
N HIS A 564 -3.06 19.98 3.44
CA HIS A 564 -3.56 20.94 2.47
C HIS A 564 -4.90 20.52 1.85
N MET A 565 -5.01 19.26 1.41
CA MET A 565 -6.27 18.71 0.90
C MET A 565 -7.36 18.66 1.98
N ILE A 566 -6.99 18.37 3.24
CA ILE A 566 -7.92 18.44 4.38
C ILE A 566 -8.42 19.87 4.54
N PHE A 567 -7.54 20.86 4.47
CA PHE A 567 -7.90 22.28 4.57
C PHE A 567 -8.85 22.69 3.45
N THR A 568 -8.54 22.43 2.18
CA THR A 568 -9.43 22.77 1.06
C THR A 568 -10.76 22.03 1.13
N GLY A 569 -10.75 20.78 1.60
CA GLY A 569 -11.97 19.99 1.88
C GLY A 569 -12.84 20.63 2.97
N LYS A 570 -12.26 21.21 4.02
CA LYS A 570 -13.01 21.95 5.05
C LYS A 570 -13.67 23.20 4.51
N ILE A 571 -12.94 23.98 3.70
CA ILE A 571 -13.51 25.18 3.08
C ILE A 571 -14.72 24.79 2.22
N ARG A 572 -14.60 23.76 1.37
CA ARG A 572 -15.74 23.25 0.59
C ARG A 572 -16.90 22.77 1.47
N SER A 573 -16.61 22.00 2.51
CA SER A 573 -17.61 21.54 3.50
C SER A 573 -18.34 22.70 4.19
N HIS A 574 -17.67 23.85 4.35
CA HIS A 574 -18.31 25.05 4.86
C HIS A 574 -19.27 25.69 3.85
N LEU A 575 -18.83 25.79 2.59
CA LEU A 575 -19.62 26.38 1.51
C LEU A 575 -20.85 25.53 1.15
N SER A 576 -20.77 24.20 1.34
CA SER A 576 -21.93 23.31 1.21
C SER A 576 -22.89 23.33 2.41
N GLY A 577 -22.51 24.02 3.50
CA GLY A 577 -23.29 24.08 4.73
C GLY A 577 -23.16 22.86 5.64
N ALA A 578 -22.35 21.86 5.28
CA ALA A 578 -22.13 20.66 6.08
C ALA A 578 -21.34 20.95 7.38
N THR A 579 -20.46 21.97 7.36
CA THR A 579 -19.72 22.43 8.54
C THR A 579 -19.73 23.95 8.66
N ARG A 580 -19.50 24.46 9.87
CA ARG A 580 -19.38 25.90 10.11
C ARG A 580 -17.96 26.24 10.54
N LEU A 581 -17.27 27.04 9.72
CA LEU A 581 -15.92 27.52 10.02
C LEU A 581 -15.96 28.96 10.49
N ASP A 582 -15.17 29.24 11.52
CA ASP A 582 -14.83 30.61 11.93
C ASP A 582 -13.58 31.06 11.17
N PRO A 583 -13.66 32.11 10.33
CA PRO A 583 -12.53 32.59 9.54
C PRO A 583 -11.35 33.10 10.39
N ASN A 584 -11.55 33.38 11.68
CA ASN A 584 -10.47 33.79 12.59
C ASN A 584 -9.68 32.60 13.16
N ASN A 585 -10.29 31.41 13.20
CA ASN A 585 -9.66 30.20 13.70
C ASN A 585 -8.96 29.39 12.58
N LEU A 586 -9.05 29.84 11.32
CA LEU A 586 -8.36 29.20 10.22
C LEU A 586 -6.85 29.40 10.34
N PRO A 587 -6.05 28.33 10.24
CA PRO A 587 -4.60 28.45 10.23
C PRO A 587 -4.15 29.26 9.01
N THR A 588 -3.14 30.10 9.20
CA THR A 588 -2.40 30.72 8.10
C THR A 588 -1.41 29.73 7.49
N HIS A 589 -0.91 30.02 6.29
CA HIS A 589 0.14 29.25 5.62
C HIS A 589 1.44 29.12 6.44
N LEU A 590 1.65 29.95 7.47
CA LEU A 590 2.81 29.86 8.38
C LEU A 590 2.50 29.01 9.62
N THR A 591 1.24 29.04 10.09
CA THR A 591 0.82 28.34 11.31
C THR A 591 0.31 26.92 11.07
N CYS A 592 0.03 26.55 9.82
CA CYS A 592 -0.37 25.20 9.45
C CYS A 592 0.81 24.21 9.60
N ALA A 593 0.52 22.91 9.64
CA ALA A 593 1.54 21.87 9.82
C ALA A 593 2.64 21.95 8.75
N PHE A 594 2.26 22.19 7.50
CA PHE A 594 3.21 22.35 6.40
C PHE A 594 4.03 23.64 6.52
N GLY A 595 3.41 24.76 6.90
CA GLY A 595 4.08 26.03 7.13
C GLY A 595 5.16 25.94 8.19
N LYS A 596 4.86 25.30 9.32
CA LYS A 596 5.82 25.05 10.40
C LYS A 596 7.00 24.20 9.90
N TRP A 597 6.74 23.18 9.08
CA TRP A 597 7.79 22.37 8.47
C TRP A 597 8.66 23.17 7.49
N CYS A 598 8.05 23.99 6.63
CA CYS A 598 8.77 24.88 5.71
C CYS A 598 9.70 25.85 6.43
N GLN A 599 9.33 26.30 7.63
CA GLN A 599 10.16 27.19 8.45
C GLN A 599 11.27 26.47 9.22
N GLY A 600 11.09 25.18 9.52
CA GLY A 600 12.03 24.34 10.27
C GLY A 600 12.74 23.32 9.37
N THR A 601 12.49 22.04 9.63
CA THR A 601 13.17 20.89 9.01
C THR A 601 13.14 20.91 7.47
N GLY A 602 12.06 21.40 6.87
CA GLY A 602 11.95 21.50 5.41
C GLY A 602 12.96 22.45 4.79
N LYS A 603 13.28 23.56 5.49
CA LYS A 603 14.33 24.50 5.06
C LYS A 603 15.71 23.87 5.12
N GLU A 604 15.98 23.07 6.15
CA GLU A 604 17.25 22.35 6.29
C GLU A 604 17.42 21.29 5.20
N LEU A 605 16.37 20.52 4.91
CA LEU A 605 16.42 19.41 3.95
C LEU A 605 16.35 19.88 2.49
N CYS A 606 15.47 20.83 2.18
CA CYS A 606 15.12 21.20 0.81
C CYS A 606 15.42 22.66 0.45
N GLY A 607 15.89 23.50 1.39
CA GLY A 607 16.04 24.95 1.19
C GLY A 607 17.01 25.37 0.09
N HIS A 608 17.91 24.46 -0.32
CA HIS A 608 18.81 24.69 -1.45
C HIS A 608 18.09 24.65 -2.80
N GLN A 609 16.99 23.90 -2.91
CA GLN A 609 16.26 23.71 -4.16
C GLN A 609 15.45 24.98 -4.51
N GLN A 610 15.47 25.36 -5.79
CA GLN A 610 14.71 26.50 -6.28
C GLN A 610 13.20 26.29 -6.08
N LEU A 611 12.73 25.07 -6.39
CA LEU A 611 11.33 24.68 -6.26
C LEU A 611 10.79 24.86 -4.82
N PHE A 612 11.62 24.60 -3.80
CA PHE A 612 11.22 24.81 -2.40
C PHE A 612 10.96 26.29 -2.07
N ARG A 613 11.74 27.20 -2.66
CA ARG A 613 11.57 28.66 -2.44
C ARG A 613 10.35 29.22 -3.16
N GLU A 614 9.91 28.58 -4.23
CA GLU A 614 8.75 29.01 -5.01
C GLU A 614 7.41 28.55 -4.38
N ILE A 615 7.42 27.53 -3.52
CA ILE A 615 6.23 26.97 -2.88
C ILE A 615 5.47 27.95 -1.97
N GLU A 616 6.18 28.88 -1.32
CA GLU A 616 5.59 29.77 -0.32
C GLU A 616 4.47 30.65 -0.89
N GLY A 617 4.65 31.15 -2.12
CA GLY A 617 3.66 32.01 -2.80
C GLY A 617 2.31 31.32 -3.03
N PRO A 618 2.27 30.22 -3.80
CA PRO A 618 1.05 29.43 -3.99
C PRO A 618 0.44 28.95 -2.67
N HIS A 619 1.26 28.51 -1.72
CA HIS A 619 0.77 28.07 -0.41
C HIS A 619 0.08 29.19 0.38
N ALA A 620 0.66 30.40 0.40
CA ALA A 620 0.02 31.57 1.00
C ALA A 620 -1.31 31.91 0.32
N LYS A 621 -1.35 31.81 -1.02
CA LYS A 621 -2.53 32.13 -1.83
C LYS A 621 -3.71 31.22 -1.53
N VAL A 622 -3.50 29.91 -1.36
CA VAL A 622 -4.59 28.99 -0.99
C VAL A 622 -5.22 29.37 0.35
N HIS A 623 -4.39 29.65 1.37
CA HIS A 623 -4.92 30.04 2.69
C HIS A 623 -5.64 31.39 2.66
N GLU A 624 -5.15 32.35 1.87
CA GLU A 624 -5.81 33.64 1.65
C GLU A 624 -7.20 33.45 1.01
N LEU A 625 -7.25 32.75 -0.12
CA LEU A 625 -8.49 32.50 -0.88
C LEU A 625 -9.50 31.68 -0.06
N GLY A 626 -9.04 30.66 0.67
CA GLY A 626 -9.91 29.87 1.55
C GLY A 626 -10.54 30.73 2.65
N LYS A 627 -9.78 31.66 3.25
CA LYS A 627 -10.34 32.60 4.23
C LYS A 627 -11.33 33.57 3.59
N GLN A 628 -11.04 34.06 2.38
CA GLN A 628 -11.96 34.92 1.62
C GLN A 628 -13.26 34.22 1.26
N ALA A 629 -13.20 32.93 0.87
CA ALA A 629 -14.37 32.11 0.58
C ALA A 629 -15.28 31.97 1.82
N VAL A 630 -14.71 31.63 2.98
CA VAL A 630 -15.45 31.52 4.25
C VAL A 630 -16.06 32.86 4.68
N LEU A 631 -15.34 33.97 4.48
CA LEU A 631 -15.86 35.31 4.78
C LEU A 631 -17.03 35.69 3.85
N ALA A 632 -16.89 35.48 2.54
CA ALA A 632 -17.94 35.76 1.57
C ALA A 632 -19.21 34.95 1.85
N PHE A 633 -19.06 33.65 2.16
CA PHE A 633 -20.17 32.77 2.49
C PHE A 633 -20.89 33.21 3.77
N ASN A 634 -20.14 33.47 4.85
CA ASN A 634 -20.70 33.95 6.11
C ASN A 634 -21.37 35.34 6.00
N ASN A 635 -20.98 36.15 5.02
CA ASN A 635 -21.59 37.46 4.73
C ASN A 635 -22.81 37.37 3.80
N GLY A 636 -23.22 36.16 3.38
CA GLY A 636 -24.39 35.96 2.51
C GLY A 636 -24.11 36.18 1.02
N ASP A 637 -22.86 36.10 0.58
CA ASP A 637 -22.47 36.15 -0.84
C ASP A 637 -21.93 34.78 -1.30
N PRO A 638 -22.81 33.79 -1.55
CA PRO A 638 -22.39 32.44 -1.91
C PRO A 638 -21.73 32.38 -3.29
N ARG A 639 -22.09 33.27 -4.22
CA ARG A 639 -21.49 33.29 -5.57
C ARG A 639 -20.00 33.62 -5.47
N LYS A 640 -19.68 34.71 -4.79
CA LYS A 640 -18.29 35.14 -4.59
C LYS A 640 -17.51 34.16 -3.71
N ALA A 641 -18.17 33.49 -2.77
CA ALA A 641 -17.56 32.42 -1.99
C ALA A 641 -17.08 31.25 -2.87
N HIS A 642 -17.91 30.80 -3.81
CA HIS A 642 -17.55 29.73 -4.75
C HIS A 642 -16.45 30.18 -5.71
N GLU A 643 -16.47 31.41 -6.23
CA GLU A 643 -15.39 31.96 -7.06
C GLU A 643 -14.02 31.90 -6.33
N TYR A 644 -13.97 32.33 -5.06
CA TYR A 644 -12.75 32.22 -4.26
C TYR A 644 -12.35 30.77 -3.98
N CYS A 645 -13.32 29.87 -3.82
CA CYS A 645 -13.06 28.45 -3.59
C CYS A 645 -12.48 27.78 -4.84
N ASP A 646 -12.98 28.09 -6.03
CA ASP A 646 -12.48 27.55 -7.30
C ASP A 646 -11.04 28.02 -7.56
N GLU A 647 -10.76 29.31 -7.34
CA GLU A 647 -9.41 29.85 -7.45
C GLU A 647 -8.47 29.20 -6.41
N MET A 648 -8.95 28.98 -5.18
CA MET A 648 -8.21 28.27 -4.14
C MET A 648 -7.86 26.84 -4.57
N ILE A 649 -8.80 26.11 -5.17
CA ILE A 649 -8.59 24.73 -5.64
C ILE A 649 -7.52 24.72 -6.74
N SER A 650 -7.60 25.63 -7.71
CA SER A 650 -6.58 25.75 -8.76
C SER A 650 -5.17 26.00 -8.20
N GLN A 651 -5.05 26.89 -7.20
CA GLN A 651 -3.78 27.15 -6.52
C GLN A 651 -3.30 25.94 -5.70
N SER A 652 -4.22 25.20 -5.08
CA SER A 652 -3.94 23.97 -4.34
C SER A 652 -3.41 22.87 -5.26
N GLU A 653 -4.00 22.67 -6.44
CA GLU A 653 -3.53 21.68 -7.42
C GLU A 653 -2.12 22.03 -7.91
N TYR A 654 -1.87 23.30 -8.23
CA TYR A 654 -0.54 23.77 -8.60
C TYR A 654 0.49 23.54 -7.49
N LEU A 655 0.13 23.83 -6.23
CA LEU A 655 0.99 23.56 -5.08
C LEU A 655 1.27 22.05 -4.92
N ILE A 656 0.25 21.19 -5.07
CA ILE A 656 0.42 19.73 -4.94
C ILE A 656 1.38 19.20 -6.01
N ASP A 657 1.28 19.66 -7.27
CA ASP A 657 2.24 19.32 -8.35
C ASP A 657 3.67 19.72 -7.98
N MET A 658 3.87 20.93 -7.45
CA MET A 658 5.18 21.36 -6.98
C MET A 658 5.71 20.44 -5.86
N LEU A 659 4.86 20.00 -4.93
CA LEU A 659 5.24 19.08 -3.87
C LEU A 659 5.51 17.65 -4.40
N ASP A 660 4.85 17.20 -5.47
CA ASP A 660 5.15 15.93 -6.16
C ASP A 660 6.52 15.99 -6.83
N ARG A 661 6.82 17.08 -7.52
CA ARG A 661 8.14 17.31 -8.15
C ARG A 661 9.25 17.39 -7.10
N LEU A 662 9.02 18.12 -6.00
CA LEU A 662 9.96 18.21 -4.88
C LEU A 662 10.22 16.84 -4.21
N SER A 663 9.20 15.98 -4.17
CA SER A 663 9.34 14.61 -3.66
C SER A 663 10.14 13.72 -4.61
N ASN A 664 9.90 13.83 -5.92
CA ASN A 664 10.55 12.99 -6.93
C ASN A 664 12.03 13.31 -7.14
N ASP A 665 12.45 14.55 -6.91
CA ASP A 665 13.87 14.95 -6.92
C ASP A 665 14.65 14.42 -5.69
N ASN A 666 13.96 13.94 -4.64
CA ASN A 666 14.58 13.47 -3.39
C ASN A 666 14.62 11.93 -3.23
N VAL A 667 14.18 11.15 -4.22
CA VAL A 667 14.25 9.68 -4.18
C VAL A 667 15.40 9.19 -5.05
N SER A 668 16.50 8.75 -4.41
CA SER A 668 17.59 8.08 -5.12
C SER A 668 17.10 6.78 -5.78
N PHE A 669 17.53 6.55 -7.02
CA PHE A 669 17.08 5.46 -7.88
C PHE A 669 17.30 4.05 -7.28
N LEU A 670 18.37 3.92 -6.51
CA LEU A 670 18.74 2.74 -5.73
C LEU A 670 19.18 3.15 -4.32
N GLN A 671 18.56 2.57 -3.29
CA GLN A 671 18.90 2.85 -1.89
C GLN A 671 19.63 1.66 -1.26
N TRP A 672 20.79 1.91 -0.63
CA TRP A 672 21.49 0.88 0.15
C TRP A 672 20.64 0.46 1.36
N ASN A 673 20.55 -0.84 1.62
CA ASN A 673 19.92 -1.39 2.82
C ASN A 673 20.67 -2.65 3.29
N SER A 674 20.39 -3.08 4.52
CA SER A 674 21.09 -4.20 5.16
C SER A 674 20.95 -5.54 4.43
N LYS A 675 19.99 -5.70 3.51
CA LYS A 675 19.85 -6.93 2.71
C LYS A 675 20.95 -7.08 1.66
N TYR A 676 21.67 -6.01 1.31
CA TYR A 676 22.81 -6.03 0.39
C TYR A 676 24.15 -6.29 1.07
N SER A 677 24.21 -6.26 2.41
CA SER A 677 25.46 -6.53 3.12
C SER A 677 25.86 -8.01 3.00
N VAL A 678 27.14 -8.25 2.69
CA VAL A 678 27.80 -9.56 2.77
C VAL A 678 28.53 -9.77 4.11
N ASN A 679 28.43 -8.78 5.01
CA ASN A 679 29.09 -8.69 6.31
C ASN A 679 30.63 -8.74 6.26
N ILE A 680 31.21 -8.30 5.13
CA ILE A 680 32.64 -8.06 4.97
C ILE A 680 32.79 -6.57 4.69
N ARG A 681 33.33 -5.81 5.65
CA ARG A 681 33.32 -4.33 5.63
C ARG A 681 33.88 -3.76 4.34
N GLN A 682 34.98 -4.33 3.85
CA GLN A 682 35.61 -3.89 2.61
C GLN A 682 34.64 -4.01 1.42
N PHE A 683 33.94 -5.13 1.28
CA PHE A 683 33.03 -5.37 0.17
C PHE A 683 31.73 -4.58 0.31
N ASP A 684 31.19 -4.46 1.52
CA ASP A 684 30.03 -3.61 1.77
C ASP A 684 30.30 -2.13 1.42
N ASP A 685 31.51 -1.63 1.72
CA ASP A 685 31.90 -0.27 1.36
C ASP A 685 32.12 -0.13 -0.16
N GLN A 686 32.60 -1.17 -0.84
CA GLN A 686 32.67 -1.21 -2.31
C GLN A 686 31.29 -1.28 -2.97
N HIS A 687 30.36 -2.06 -2.43
CA HIS A 687 28.99 -2.16 -2.93
C HIS A 687 28.22 -0.86 -2.76
N LYS A 688 28.35 -0.17 -1.61
CA LYS A 688 27.77 1.19 -1.42
C LYS A 688 28.25 2.15 -2.49
N ARG A 689 29.54 2.11 -2.83
CA ARG A 689 30.11 2.96 -3.87
C ARG A 689 29.57 2.62 -5.26
N LEU A 690 29.30 1.35 -5.58
CA LEU A 690 28.60 0.97 -6.81
C LEU A 690 27.18 1.54 -6.85
N VAL A 691 26.44 1.47 -5.74
CA VAL A 691 25.11 2.08 -5.59
C VAL A 691 25.16 3.59 -5.86
N ASP A 692 26.13 4.29 -5.27
CA ASP A 692 26.30 5.74 -5.44
C ASP A 692 26.60 6.10 -6.91
N MET A 693 27.44 5.33 -7.59
CA MET A 693 27.78 5.58 -8.99
C MET A 693 26.59 5.32 -9.94
N VAL A 694 25.77 4.31 -9.65
CA VAL A 694 24.53 4.05 -10.40
C VAL A 694 23.49 5.16 -10.17
N ASN A 695 23.36 5.66 -8.94
CA ASN A 695 22.52 6.83 -8.65
C ASN A 695 23.03 8.07 -9.39
N GLN A 696 24.34 8.33 -9.35
CA GLN A 696 24.96 9.46 -10.04
C GLN A 696 24.73 9.41 -11.56
N LEU A 697 24.77 8.20 -12.16
CA LEU A 697 24.45 8.00 -13.56
C LEU A 697 22.98 8.29 -13.86
N ASN A 698 22.06 7.76 -13.04
CA ASN A 698 20.62 7.99 -13.15
C ASN A 698 20.27 9.49 -13.05
N ASP A 699 20.87 10.18 -12.07
CA ASP A 699 20.57 11.59 -11.82
C ASP A 699 21.14 12.48 -12.94
N SER A 700 22.31 12.11 -13.48
CA SER A 700 22.89 12.77 -14.65
C SER A 700 22.04 12.56 -15.90
N MET A 701 21.38 11.41 -16.05
CA MET A 701 20.43 11.16 -17.14
C MET A 701 19.14 11.98 -16.97
N LYS A 702 18.53 11.96 -15.78
CA LYS A 702 17.29 12.71 -15.49
C LYS A 702 17.46 14.21 -15.65
N THR A 703 18.62 14.74 -15.24
CA THR A 703 18.95 16.17 -15.33
C THR A 703 19.47 16.60 -16.71
N GLY A 704 19.47 15.69 -17.70
CA GLY A 704 19.85 16.00 -19.07
C GLY A 704 21.32 16.41 -19.24
N LYS A 705 22.23 15.89 -18.40
CA LYS A 705 23.67 16.19 -18.52
C LYS A 705 24.20 15.69 -19.87
N GLY A 706 25.14 16.46 -20.43
CA GLY A 706 25.69 16.20 -21.76
C GLY A 706 26.40 14.84 -21.89
N HIS A 707 26.48 14.34 -23.12
CA HIS A 707 27.00 13.01 -23.46
C HIS A 707 28.39 12.70 -22.86
N ALA A 708 29.30 13.68 -22.82
CA ALA A 708 30.63 13.52 -22.25
C ALA A 708 30.63 13.21 -20.73
N THR A 709 29.71 13.83 -19.98
CA THR A 709 29.56 13.60 -18.53
C THR A 709 29.01 12.21 -18.26
N LEU A 710 27.96 11.82 -19.00
CA LEU A 710 27.38 10.47 -18.91
C LEU A 710 28.40 9.39 -19.28
N LYS A 711 29.21 9.62 -20.32
CA LYS A 711 30.31 8.73 -20.71
C LYS A 711 31.32 8.56 -19.58
N SER A 712 31.77 9.65 -18.96
CA SER A 712 32.74 9.60 -17.88
C SER A 712 32.24 8.80 -16.66
N ILE A 713 30.96 8.94 -16.32
CA ILE A 713 30.36 8.21 -15.18
C ILE A 713 30.23 6.72 -15.54
N LEU A 714 29.78 6.40 -16.75
CA LEU A 714 29.65 5.02 -17.23
C LEU A 714 31.02 4.31 -17.30
N ASP A 715 32.04 4.97 -17.86
CA ASP A 715 33.41 4.45 -17.92
C ASP A 715 33.95 4.19 -16.50
N GLY A 716 33.70 5.11 -15.57
CA GLY A 716 34.06 4.97 -14.17
C GLY A 716 33.35 3.79 -13.51
N LEU A 717 32.05 3.61 -13.74
CA LEU A 717 31.26 2.50 -13.19
C LEU A 717 31.80 1.14 -13.66
N ILE A 718 32.11 1.02 -14.95
CA ILE A 718 32.67 -0.21 -15.54
C ILE A 718 34.04 -0.52 -14.93
N GLN A 719 34.92 0.49 -14.86
CA GLN A 719 36.25 0.32 -14.31
C GLN A 719 36.22 -0.07 -12.82
N TYR A 720 35.36 0.59 -12.04
CA TYR A 720 35.20 0.31 -10.62
C TYR A 720 34.65 -1.10 -10.38
N THR A 721 33.66 -1.52 -11.17
CA THR A 721 33.10 -2.87 -11.13
C THR A 721 34.16 -3.93 -11.41
N ALA A 722 35.01 -3.74 -12.42
CA ALA A 722 36.09 -4.68 -12.72
C ALA A 722 37.13 -4.79 -11.60
N SER A 723 37.46 -3.68 -10.94
CA SER A 723 38.35 -3.66 -9.78
C SER A 723 37.74 -4.38 -8.58
N HIS A 724 36.46 -4.13 -8.30
CA HIS A 724 35.72 -4.76 -7.21
C HIS A 724 35.68 -6.29 -7.38
N PHE A 725 35.33 -6.79 -8.57
CA PHE A 725 35.35 -8.22 -8.88
C PHE A 725 36.72 -8.86 -8.68
N SER A 726 37.78 -8.15 -9.05
CA SER A 726 39.15 -8.64 -8.87
C SER A 726 39.53 -8.77 -7.39
N ASP A 727 39.03 -7.86 -6.54
CA ASP A 727 39.24 -7.92 -5.09
C ASP A 727 38.49 -9.09 -4.46
N GLU A 728 37.23 -9.30 -4.82
CA GLU A 728 36.42 -10.42 -4.34
C GLU A 728 37.03 -11.77 -4.74
N GLU A 729 37.40 -11.93 -6.02
CA GLU A 729 38.03 -13.14 -6.53
C GLU A 729 39.37 -13.45 -5.85
N ARG A 730 40.14 -12.41 -5.52
CA ARG A 730 41.42 -12.53 -4.81
C ARG A 730 41.21 -13.04 -3.38
N VAL A 731 40.25 -12.48 -2.65
CA VAL A 731 39.95 -12.91 -1.28
C VAL A 731 39.34 -14.32 -1.28
N MET A 732 38.48 -14.63 -2.23
CA MET A 732 37.93 -15.97 -2.41
C MET A 732 39.01 -17.01 -2.71
N ALA A 733 40.00 -16.68 -3.55
CA ALA A 733 41.13 -17.55 -3.84
C ALA A 733 42.01 -17.79 -2.61
N GLN A 734 42.29 -16.74 -1.82
CA GLN A 734 43.09 -16.84 -0.58
C GLN A 734 42.44 -17.75 0.47
N HIS A 735 41.12 -17.87 0.48
CA HIS A 735 40.37 -18.64 1.46
C HIS A 735 39.76 -19.93 0.89
N ASN A 736 40.19 -20.35 -0.30
CA ASN A 736 39.74 -21.58 -0.97
C ASN A 736 38.21 -21.67 -1.09
N TYR A 737 37.55 -20.63 -1.62
CA TYR A 737 36.11 -20.66 -1.87
C TYR A 737 35.77 -21.72 -2.95
N PRO A 738 34.91 -22.71 -2.66
CA PRO A 738 34.68 -23.86 -3.55
C PRO A 738 34.07 -23.49 -4.90
N ASP A 739 33.24 -22.44 -4.96
CA ASP A 739 32.53 -22.02 -6.18
C ASP A 739 33.25 -20.88 -6.93
N LEU A 740 34.54 -20.61 -6.64
CA LEU A 740 35.30 -19.52 -7.25
C LEU A 740 35.26 -19.54 -8.78
N ALA A 741 35.35 -20.72 -9.41
CA ALA A 741 35.31 -20.85 -10.87
C ALA A 741 33.95 -20.43 -11.45
N MET A 742 32.85 -20.79 -10.78
CA MET A 742 31.50 -20.38 -11.17
C MET A 742 31.34 -18.85 -11.00
N HIS A 743 31.84 -18.31 -9.89
CA HIS A 743 31.75 -16.89 -9.58
C HIS A 743 32.54 -16.03 -10.59
N LYS A 744 33.75 -16.44 -10.95
CA LYS A 744 34.55 -15.82 -12.03
C LYS A 744 33.82 -15.79 -13.37
N LYS A 745 33.13 -16.89 -13.72
CA LYS A 745 32.35 -16.97 -14.96
C LYS A 745 31.20 -15.96 -14.96
N ALA A 746 30.50 -15.82 -13.83
CA ALA A 746 29.47 -14.79 -13.68
C ALA A 746 30.07 -13.38 -13.84
N HIS A 747 31.20 -13.08 -13.20
CA HIS A 747 31.88 -11.77 -13.36
C HIS A 747 32.25 -11.46 -14.81
N GLU A 748 32.77 -12.44 -15.56
CA GLU A 748 33.13 -12.25 -16.97
C GLU A 748 31.90 -12.00 -17.87
N GLU A 749 30.80 -12.71 -17.64
CA GLU A 749 29.54 -12.46 -18.37
C GLU A 749 29.02 -11.04 -18.13
N LEU A 750 29.14 -10.56 -16.89
CA LEU A 750 28.66 -9.23 -16.51
C LEU A 750 29.57 -8.11 -17.03
N LYS A 751 30.90 -8.28 -16.99
CA LYS A 751 31.86 -7.38 -17.65
C LYS A 751 31.57 -7.27 -19.15
N LYS A 752 31.30 -8.39 -19.81
CA LYS A 752 30.98 -8.41 -21.25
C LYS A 752 29.72 -7.61 -21.57
N THR A 753 28.66 -7.78 -20.77
CA THR A 753 27.42 -7.00 -20.93
C THR A 753 27.64 -5.51 -20.69
N ALA A 754 28.45 -5.14 -19.69
CA ALA A 754 28.76 -3.74 -19.40
C ALA A 754 29.57 -3.07 -20.53
N ILE A 755 30.51 -3.79 -21.13
CA ILE A 755 31.28 -3.32 -22.30
C ILE A 755 30.38 -3.19 -23.54
N ASP A 756 29.44 -4.12 -23.77
CA ASP A 756 28.48 -4.01 -24.86
C ASP A 756 27.58 -2.77 -24.72
N LEU A 757 27.14 -2.48 -23.49
CA LEU A 757 26.39 -1.28 -23.16
C LEU A 757 27.19 0.01 -23.42
N GLN A 758 28.47 0.02 -23.03
CA GLN A 758 29.40 1.12 -23.30
C GLN A 758 29.58 1.36 -24.79
N ASN A 759 29.74 0.30 -25.58
CA ASN A 759 29.90 0.39 -27.03
C ASN A 759 28.64 0.92 -27.71
N LYS A 760 27.46 0.49 -27.25
CA LYS A 760 26.16 1.02 -27.71
C LYS A 760 26.00 2.49 -27.35
N PHE A 761 26.40 2.90 -26.15
CA PHE A 761 26.36 4.30 -25.74
C PHE A 761 27.32 5.18 -26.56
N ASN A 762 28.53 4.70 -26.84
CA ASN A 762 29.51 5.43 -27.64
C ASN A 762 29.09 5.58 -29.12
N SER A 763 28.24 4.69 -29.63
CA SER A 763 27.74 4.72 -31.01
C SER A 763 26.43 5.48 -31.17
N ASN A 764 25.60 5.55 -30.12
CA ASN A 764 24.36 6.31 -30.11
C ASN A 764 24.04 6.82 -28.69
N SER A 765 23.94 8.15 -28.52
CA SER A 765 23.66 8.80 -27.24
C SER A 765 22.29 8.46 -26.63
N SER A 766 21.35 7.93 -27.42
CA SER A 766 20.04 7.46 -26.94
C SER A 766 20.06 6.06 -26.32
N ALA A 767 21.22 5.38 -26.29
CA ALA A 767 21.32 4.02 -25.78
C ALA A 767 21.20 3.91 -24.24
N LEU A 768 21.43 4.99 -23.48
CA LEU A 768 21.08 5.01 -22.06
C LEU A 768 19.60 5.42 -21.91
N SER A 769 18.73 4.41 -21.86
CA SER A 769 17.29 4.56 -21.62
C SER A 769 16.93 4.22 -20.17
N THR A 770 15.70 4.52 -19.77
CA THR A 770 15.13 4.06 -18.49
C THR A 770 15.22 2.54 -18.35
N GLU A 771 15.09 1.78 -19.45
CA GLU A 771 15.22 0.32 -19.45
C GLU A 771 16.65 -0.14 -19.11
N VAL A 772 17.67 0.58 -19.58
CA VAL A 772 19.08 0.30 -19.23
C VAL A 772 19.35 0.57 -17.76
N MET A 773 18.76 1.64 -17.20
CA MET A 773 18.88 1.92 -15.78
C MET A 773 18.18 0.85 -14.92
N VAL A 774 17.01 0.37 -15.34
CA VAL A 774 16.31 -0.76 -14.69
C VAL A 774 17.16 -2.02 -14.77
N PHE A 775 17.76 -2.32 -15.92
CA PHE A 775 18.68 -3.44 -16.08
C PHE A 775 19.88 -3.34 -15.12
N LEU A 776 20.55 -2.18 -15.05
CA LEU A 776 21.70 -1.98 -14.14
C LEU A 776 21.31 -2.14 -12.67
N LYS A 777 20.12 -1.68 -12.30
CA LYS A 777 19.55 -1.85 -10.96
C LYS A 777 19.29 -3.31 -10.63
N ASP A 778 18.58 -4.04 -11.50
CA ASP A 778 18.25 -5.44 -11.29
C ASP A 778 19.50 -6.31 -11.27
N TRP A 779 20.46 -5.98 -12.14
CA TRP A 779 21.77 -6.58 -12.17
C TRP A 779 22.50 -6.47 -10.83
N LEU A 780 22.65 -5.24 -10.32
CA LEU A 780 23.36 -4.98 -9.07
C LEU A 780 22.69 -5.67 -7.88
N ILE A 781 21.35 -5.64 -7.83
CA ILE A 781 20.56 -6.28 -6.76
C ILE A 781 20.73 -7.80 -6.79
N ASN A 782 20.54 -8.42 -7.96
CA ASN A 782 20.58 -9.87 -8.10
C ASN A 782 21.99 -10.44 -7.88
N HIS A 783 23.01 -9.70 -8.28
CA HIS A 783 24.40 -10.08 -8.06
C HIS A 783 24.73 -10.08 -6.56
N ILE A 784 24.51 -8.95 -5.88
CA ILE A 784 24.84 -8.80 -4.46
C ILE A 784 24.00 -9.76 -3.58
N GLN A 785 22.68 -9.81 -3.80
CA GLN A 785 21.80 -10.64 -2.96
C GLN A 785 21.88 -12.14 -3.31
N GLY A 786 22.22 -12.48 -4.55
CA GLY A 786 22.18 -13.84 -5.05
C GLY A 786 23.53 -14.54 -5.02
N LEU A 787 24.54 -13.93 -5.63
CA LEU A 787 25.88 -14.50 -5.81
C LEU A 787 26.80 -14.11 -4.64
N ASP A 788 26.85 -12.84 -4.27
CA ASP A 788 27.88 -12.35 -3.35
C ASP A 788 27.62 -12.79 -1.91
N LYS A 789 26.34 -12.80 -1.52
CA LYS A 789 25.91 -13.35 -0.24
C LYS A 789 26.36 -14.79 0.02
N ARG A 790 26.51 -15.60 -1.04
CA ARG A 790 26.92 -17.01 -0.89
C ARG A 790 28.37 -17.10 -0.42
N TYR A 791 29.27 -16.31 -1.03
CA TYR A 791 30.65 -16.26 -0.57
C TYR A 791 30.76 -15.56 0.78
N GLY A 792 29.94 -14.53 1.04
CA GLY A 792 29.95 -13.78 2.30
C GLY A 792 29.83 -14.70 3.51
N ASN A 793 28.81 -15.58 3.50
CA ASN A 793 28.62 -16.57 4.57
C ASN A 793 29.82 -17.52 4.75
N TYR A 794 30.45 -17.95 3.65
CA TYR A 794 31.61 -18.83 3.69
C TYR A 794 32.86 -18.13 4.26
N LEU A 795 33.16 -16.93 3.76
CA LEU A 795 34.34 -16.15 4.16
C LEU A 795 34.22 -15.65 5.62
N ASN A 796 33.02 -15.26 6.04
CA ASN A 796 32.75 -14.92 7.45
C ASN A 796 33.03 -16.12 8.38
N GLY A 797 32.69 -17.34 7.94
CA GLY A 797 33.02 -18.59 8.65
C GLY A 797 34.53 -18.90 8.73
N LYS A 798 35.35 -18.24 7.90
CA LYS A 798 36.83 -18.32 7.91
C LYS A 798 37.49 -17.17 8.66
N GLY A 799 36.71 -16.27 9.28
CA GLY A 799 37.23 -15.14 10.05
C GLY A 799 37.56 -13.88 9.24
N VAL A 800 37.11 -13.80 7.99
CA VAL A 800 37.17 -12.56 7.20
C VAL A 800 36.01 -11.67 7.61
N SER A 801 36.27 -10.39 7.91
CA SER A 801 35.27 -9.43 8.42
C SER A 801 35.43 -8.04 7.84
#